data_AF-A1S7G5-F1
#
_entry.id   AF-A1S7G5-F1
#
_cell.length_a   1.000
_cell.length_b   1.000
_cell.length_c   1.000
_cell.angle_alpha   90.00
_cell.angle_beta   90.00
_cell.angle_gamma   90.00
#
_symmetry.space_group_name_H-M   'P 1'
#
loop_
_entity.id
_entity.type
_entity.pdbx_description
1 polymer ?
#
loop_
_entity_poly.entity_id
_entity_poly.type
_entity_poly.pdbx_seq_one_letter_code
_entity_poly.pdbx_strand_id
1 'polypeptide(L)'
;MHNKTRKHWLPSAVALAVALQLGGCFSDSEDTAPTPPPPVVTPPTSGGPSFPEGAIMIEAGDNLTTRIQEALINAQSGDVIVLPKGRFEIQSTLLFDGDVDGDGAFAKNVTIMGYGMDETVLDFANANSGDGIFVQNAMQITIADLSVYEAKNNGIKLKNTNGIILRKVGAVWEGALDKDNGAYGLYPVECENILIEDSYVRGSADAGIYVGQSEYIVVRNNIAKENVAGIEIENSRYADVYNNEAMGNTGGILVFDLPINNHRYGSSVRIFDNKVYDNNTHNFANASANPAGVHIVPPGTGVIILSTNDVEIFNNQITNHDTLGLTVSSFFIAEPEISDFVANYGQPGQSIEDGWRPVPRNIYVHDNEISGYGAKPNGYLITDIINAYVLTHGAMPGILYDGLGELLANNGTAAYLGLREMPFAADGSDNVCMQNNGDVSMGQLYSNSNTDMSIADVLYEKTQTNLLKCAQVSLPVHTVTFGEQIFGCGVDDDTAGCDGGNLIGGGGTIGDGDGGIIGDGDQALCDSTASGVNWNALAKANCPKLSDYGLFADETDPTQNANGGMPYDLNTQLFTDYASKYRFVFMPDGTKAQYSENEAFDFPVGTVISKTFALPADTSKRGIANEDLIETRLLIKRASGWTALPYVWNAQKSDAVLTKPGAIQAKTVMHKGEAKTFDYVVPSINQCKQCHQFKAEGDEFPRFVPIGPKARFLNGDFAYADATVNQLSRWQSAGILEGLPELSSVPKVPAFHDGDEAGLAALDDASLMQTAKGYLDINCAHCHRPEGNASNTGLKLEYWRGYGDDNGYSHGTCKQPVAYGGGSLGYDVVPTKPDSSIMHFRMASTEPGDRMPEIGRSLAHEEGVALIHEWIKRLPAAACSN
;
A
#
# COMPACT_ATOMS: atom_id res chain seq x y z
N MET A 1 10.89 27.33 26.94
CA MET A 1 10.87 28.78 26.68
C MET A 1 11.35 29.07 25.25
N HIS A 2 10.41 29.16 24.31
CA HIS A 2 10.49 29.99 23.10
C HIS A 2 9.05 30.44 22.85
N ASN A 3 8.81 31.73 23.10
CA ASN A 3 7.50 32.34 23.15
C ASN A 3 7.11 32.72 21.70
N LYS A 4 6.52 31.79 20.94
CA LYS A 4 5.79 32.16 19.72
C LYS A 4 4.46 32.77 20.20
N THR A 5 4.25 34.02 19.82
CA THR A 5 3.05 34.82 20.10
C THR A 5 1.76 34.06 19.82
N ARG A 6 0.82 34.07 20.78
CA ARG A 6 -0.57 33.62 20.61
C ARG A 6 -1.15 34.24 19.33
N LYS A 7 -1.70 33.43 18.43
CA LYS A 7 -2.44 33.88 17.26
C LYS A 7 -3.83 33.26 17.32
N HIS A 8 -4.83 34.14 17.26
CA HIS A 8 -6.24 33.81 17.43
C HIS A 8 -6.84 33.26 16.13
N TRP A 9 -7.76 32.32 16.26
CA TRP A 9 -8.48 31.65 15.18
C TRP A 9 -9.48 32.57 14.45
N LEU A 10 -9.78 33.75 15.03
CA LEU A 10 -10.62 34.80 14.42
C LEU A 10 -9.88 36.15 14.44
N PRO A 11 -9.97 36.97 13.38
CA PRO A 11 -9.55 38.36 13.44
C PRO A 11 -10.33 39.08 14.54
N SER A 12 -9.64 39.98 15.24
CA SER A 12 -10.18 40.81 16.31
C SER A 12 -11.25 41.78 15.81
N ALA A 13 -12.49 41.30 15.65
CA ALA A 13 -13.65 42.13 15.33
C ALA A 13 -14.93 41.72 16.08
N VAL A 14 -14.80 41.07 17.25
CA VAL A 14 -15.87 41.05 18.27
C VAL A 14 -15.33 41.71 19.54
N ALA A 15 -15.07 43.01 19.43
CA ALA A 15 -14.85 43.87 20.57
C ALA A 15 -15.44 45.25 20.29
N LEU A 16 -16.74 45.43 20.59
CA LEU A 16 -17.26 46.57 21.36
C LEU A 16 -18.80 46.52 21.44
N ALA A 17 -19.35 46.21 22.62
CA ALA A 17 -20.44 46.98 23.23
C ALA A 17 -20.75 46.50 24.67
N VAL A 18 -20.22 47.28 25.61
CA VAL A 18 -20.81 47.67 26.91
C VAL A 18 -20.87 46.63 28.05
N ALA A 19 -20.04 46.91 29.06
CA ALA A 19 -20.17 46.45 30.44
C ALA A 19 -21.39 47.07 31.14
N LEU A 20 -22.16 46.26 31.90
CA LEU A 20 -22.48 46.45 33.33
C LEU A 20 -23.60 45.52 33.81
N GLN A 21 -23.30 44.86 34.94
CA GLN A 21 -24.19 44.26 35.95
C GLN A 21 -25.10 43.09 35.55
N LEU A 22 -24.82 41.92 36.13
CA LEU A 22 -25.57 41.46 37.30
C LEU A 22 -24.69 40.48 38.10
N GLY A 23 -24.38 40.85 39.35
CA GLY A 23 -23.94 39.90 40.35
C GLY A 23 -25.12 39.02 40.77
N GLY A 24 -24.91 37.72 40.84
CA GLY A 24 -25.86 36.75 41.38
C GLY A 24 -25.07 35.60 41.98
N CYS A 25 -25.29 35.36 43.27
CA CYS A 25 -24.55 34.45 44.13
C CYS A 25 -24.56 33.00 43.62
N PHE A 26 -23.39 32.36 43.55
CA PHE A 26 -23.29 30.91 43.70
C PHE A 26 -22.95 30.63 45.16
N SER A 27 -23.93 30.09 45.89
CA SER A 27 -23.76 29.53 47.22
C SER A 27 -23.19 28.12 47.11
N ASP A 28 -22.14 27.86 47.88
CA ASP A 28 -21.65 26.52 48.19
C ASP A 28 -22.67 25.70 49.01
N SER A 29 -22.52 24.37 48.92
CA SER A 29 -23.11 23.27 49.72
C SER A 29 -24.54 22.84 49.30
N GLU A 30 -24.90 21.56 49.11
CA GLU A 30 -24.37 20.26 49.57
C GLU A 30 -24.68 19.10 48.58
N ASP A 31 -23.85 18.06 48.67
CA ASP A 31 -24.12 16.63 48.53
C ASP A 31 -24.82 16.08 47.27
N THR A 32 -24.01 15.81 46.24
CA THR A 32 -24.23 14.62 45.41
C THR A 32 -23.33 13.49 45.91
N ALA A 33 -23.97 12.36 46.23
CA ALA A 33 -23.29 11.14 46.65
C ALA A 33 -22.15 10.78 45.69
N PRO A 34 -21.01 10.22 46.17
CA PRO A 34 -19.94 9.78 45.31
C PRO A 34 -20.50 8.77 44.31
N THR A 35 -20.44 9.10 43.02
CA THR A 35 -20.56 8.10 41.96
C THR A 35 -19.52 7.02 42.25
N PRO A 36 -19.90 5.74 42.34
CA PRO A 36 -18.94 4.69 42.58
C PRO A 36 -17.89 4.75 41.46
N PRO A 37 -16.58 4.62 41.76
CA PRO A 37 -15.60 4.46 40.71
C PRO A 37 -16.05 3.31 39.81
N PRO A 38 -15.98 3.46 38.48
CA PRO A 38 -16.36 2.38 37.58
C PRO A 38 -15.59 1.12 37.98
N PRO A 39 -16.23 -0.06 37.90
CA PRO A 39 -15.61 -1.31 38.30
C PRO A 39 -14.27 -1.47 37.58
N VAL A 40 -13.24 -1.88 38.32
CA VAL A 40 -11.93 -2.23 37.75
C VAL A 40 -12.15 -3.40 36.80
N VAL A 41 -12.18 -3.11 35.49
CA VAL A 41 -12.19 -4.13 34.46
C VAL A 41 -10.79 -4.73 34.43
N THR A 42 -10.65 -5.92 34.99
CA THR A 42 -9.47 -6.78 34.83
C THR A 42 -9.73 -7.69 33.64
N PRO A 43 -8.73 -7.93 32.77
CA PRO A 43 -8.90 -8.77 31.59
C PRO A 43 -9.38 -10.18 31.97
N PRO A 44 -10.11 -10.88 31.07
CA PRO A 44 -10.64 -12.20 31.37
C PRO A 44 -9.51 -13.21 31.63
N THR A 45 -9.54 -13.87 32.79
CA THR A 45 -8.66 -15.00 33.11
C THR A 45 -9.07 -16.24 32.32
N SER A 46 -8.56 -16.42 31.10
CA SER A 46 -8.59 -17.70 30.39
C SER A 46 -7.54 -18.66 30.99
N GLY A 47 -7.72 -19.97 30.86
CA GLY A 47 -6.70 -20.96 31.25
C GLY A 47 -5.32 -20.62 30.66
N GLY A 48 -4.25 -20.89 31.42
CA GLY A 48 -2.89 -20.48 31.06
C GLY A 48 -2.43 -21.04 29.70
N PRO A 49 -1.48 -20.36 29.04
CA PRO A 49 -1.03 -20.71 27.69
C PRO A 49 -0.38 -22.09 27.64
N SER A 50 -0.47 -22.74 26.47
CA SER A 50 0.19 -24.01 26.18
C SER A 50 1.42 -23.80 25.31
N PHE A 51 2.54 -24.45 25.65
CA PHE A 51 3.79 -24.33 24.89
C PHE A 51 4.01 -25.56 23.99
N PRO A 52 4.42 -25.39 22.73
CA PRO A 52 4.69 -26.50 21.83
C PRO A 52 5.94 -27.30 22.23
N GLU A 53 5.98 -28.56 21.83
CA GLU A 53 7.18 -29.39 21.98
C GLU A 53 8.32 -28.78 21.14
N GLY A 54 9.49 -28.58 21.76
CA GLY A 54 10.65 -27.95 21.12
C GLY A 54 10.76 -26.44 21.32
N ALA A 55 9.83 -25.81 22.06
CA ALA A 55 9.95 -24.40 22.41
C ALA A 55 11.25 -24.08 23.18
N ILE A 56 11.84 -22.93 22.88
CA ILE A 56 13.04 -22.40 23.54
C ILE A 56 12.59 -21.79 24.88
N MET A 57 12.69 -22.59 25.93
CA MET A 57 12.33 -22.17 27.29
C MET A 57 13.45 -21.34 27.90
N ILE A 58 13.20 -20.05 28.17
CA ILE A 58 14.17 -19.18 28.80
C ILE A 58 14.14 -19.37 30.32
N GLU A 59 15.29 -19.76 30.89
CA GLU A 59 15.42 -19.92 32.34
C GLU A 59 15.48 -18.56 33.06
N ALA A 60 14.73 -18.43 34.15
CA ALA A 60 14.83 -17.31 35.09
C ALA A 60 16.18 -17.30 35.84
N GLY A 61 16.55 -16.15 36.38
CA GLY A 61 17.75 -15.98 37.22
C GLY A 61 18.71 -14.90 36.69
N ASP A 62 19.90 -14.81 37.29
CA ASP A 62 20.94 -13.82 36.94
C ASP A 62 21.22 -13.81 35.42
N ASN A 63 21.48 -12.65 34.82
CA ASN A 63 21.71 -12.46 33.37
C ASN A 63 20.50 -12.81 32.47
N LEU A 64 19.26 -12.74 32.98
CA LEU A 64 18.06 -13.00 32.18
C LEU A 64 17.99 -12.13 30.91
N THR A 65 18.29 -10.83 31.00
CA THR A 65 18.28 -9.93 29.82
C THR A 65 19.15 -10.47 28.70
N THR A 66 20.39 -10.88 29.02
CA THR A 66 21.33 -11.44 28.05
C THR A 66 20.83 -12.74 27.44
N ARG A 67 20.24 -13.65 28.23
CA ARG A 67 19.67 -14.91 27.69
C ARG A 67 18.52 -14.65 26.71
N ILE A 68 17.65 -13.70 27.01
CA ILE A 68 16.56 -13.34 26.10
C ILE A 68 17.14 -12.77 24.80
N GLN A 69 18.09 -11.84 24.90
CA GLN A 69 18.74 -11.26 23.72
C GLN A 69 19.45 -12.32 22.87
N GLU A 70 20.19 -13.24 23.48
CA GLU A 70 20.83 -14.36 22.77
C GLU A 70 19.79 -15.24 22.07
N ALA A 71 18.65 -15.54 22.71
CA ALA A 71 17.58 -16.30 22.08
C ALA A 71 16.95 -15.57 20.89
N LEU A 72 16.71 -14.26 21.00
CA LEU A 72 16.17 -13.45 19.92
C LEU A 72 17.16 -13.33 18.74
N ILE A 73 18.44 -13.11 19.01
CA ILE A 73 19.49 -13.01 17.97
C ILE A 73 19.64 -14.33 17.19
N ASN A 74 19.46 -15.47 17.86
CA ASN A 74 19.62 -16.78 17.25
C ASN A 74 18.30 -17.38 16.74
N ALA A 75 17.17 -16.69 16.90
CA ALA A 75 15.87 -17.24 16.54
C ALA A 75 15.76 -17.45 15.03
N GLN A 76 15.25 -18.62 14.65
CA GLN A 76 15.03 -19.01 13.26
C GLN A 76 13.54 -19.09 12.94
N SER A 77 13.23 -19.26 11.66
CA SER A 77 11.84 -19.38 11.22
C SER A 77 11.14 -20.56 11.90
N GLY A 78 9.96 -20.32 12.49
CA GLY A 78 9.19 -21.32 13.23
C GLY A 78 9.50 -21.42 14.72
N ASP A 79 10.50 -20.70 15.23
CA ASP A 79 10.87 -20.78 16.65
C ASP A 79 9.81 -20.19 17.57
N VAL A 80 9.65 -20.83 18.72
CA VAL A 80 8.80 -20.36 19.82
C VAL A 80 9.67 -20.12 21.05
N ILE A 81 9.83 -18.86 21.43
CA ILE A 81 10.60 -18.43 22.59
C ILE A 81 9.63 -18.18 23.75
N VAL A 82 9.81 -18.91 24.85
CA VAL A 82 8.96 -18.81 26.03
C VAL A 82 9.73 -18.12 27.15
N LEU A 83 9.27 -16.94 27.54
CA LEU A 83 9.81 -16.15 28.63
C LEU A 83 9.31 -16.68 29.98
N PRO A 84 10.14 -16.63 31.05
CA PRO A 84 9.80 -17.27 32.31
C PRO A 84 8.62 -16.60 33.01
N LYS A 85 7.96 -17.37 33.89
CA LYS A 85 6.91 -16.87 34.78
C LYS A 85 7.50 -16.00 35.91
N GLY A 86 7.01 -14.78 36.09
CA GLY A 86 7.41 -13.82 37.12
C GLY A 86 7.43 -12.37 36.61
N ARG A 87 7.84 -11.43 37.49
CA ARG A 87 8.17 -10.04 37.15
C ARG A 87 9.68 -9.87 37.19
N PHE A 88 10.27 -9.41 36.09
CA PHE A 88 11.73 -9.40 35.91
C PHE A 88 12.24 -8.05 35.49
N GLU A 89 13.31 -7.58 36.14
CA GLU A 89 14.02 -6.40 35.69
C GLU A 89 14.80 -6.69 34.39
N ILE A 90 14.52 -5.90 33.36
CA ILE A 90 15.18 -5.94 32.05
C ILE A 90 16.03 -4.69 31.86
N GLN A 91 17.29 -4.87 31.49
CA GLN A 91 18.29 -3.80 31.51
C GLN A 91 18.39 -2.99 30.21
N SER A 92 17.86 -3.52 29.10
CA SER A 92 17.96 -2.94 27.77
C SER A 92 16.91 -3.53 26.82
N THR A 93 16.65 -2.84 25.70
CA THR A 93 15.75 -3.30 24.63
C THR A 93 16.01 -4.74 24.22
N LEU A 94 14.91 -5.47 24.03
CA LEU A 94 14.86 -6.82 23.50
C LEU A 94 14.57 -6.73 21.99
N LEU A 95 15.64 -6.67 21.20
CA LEU A 95 15.56 -6.55 19.74
C LEU A 95 15.48 -7.94 19.10
N PHE A 96 14.50 -8.11 18.22
CA PHE A 96 14.45 -9.17 17.21
C PHE A 96 14.52 -8.54 15.82
N ASP A 97 15.57 -8.86 15.08
CA ASP A 97 15.70 -8.49 13.68
C ASP A 97 15.57 -9.75 12.84
N GLY A 98 14.50 -9.83 12.04
CA GLY A 98 14.25 -10.98 11.18
C GLY A 98 15.19 -11.05 9.97
N ASP A 99 15.99 -10.01 9.71
CA ASP A 99 16.99 -9.92 8.64
C ASP A 99 18.38 -9.64 9.23
N VAL A 100 18.82 -10.49 10.16
CA VAL A 100 20.03 -10.24 10.97
C VAL A 100 21.31 -10.11 10.13
N ASP A 101 21.37 -10.71 8.94
CA ASP A 101 22.49 -10.63 8.01
C ASP A 101 22.28 -9.65 6.85
N GLY A 102 21.08 -9.07 6.71
CA GLY A 102 20.75 -8.05 5.72
C GLY A 102 20.67 -8.58 4.29
N ASP A 103 20.39 -9.88 4.12
CA ASP A 103 20.29 -10.54 2.82
C ASP A 103 18.87 -10.45 2.21
N GLY A 104 17.90 -9.94 2.99
CA GLY A 104 16.50 -9.77 2.59
C GLY A 104 15.63 -11.01 2.81
N ALA A 105 16.16 -12.08 3.43
CA ALA A 105 15.44 -13.29 3.77
C ALA A 105 14.93 -13.23 5.22
N PHE A 106 13.73 -12.68 5.39
CA PHE A 106 13.12 -12.50 6.71
C PHE A 106 12.80 -13.83 7.41
N ALA A 107 13.14 -13.91 8.70
CA ALA A 107 12.65 -14.93 9.60
C ALA A 107 11.12 -14.92 9.64
N LYS A 108 10.52 -16.12 9.54
CA LYS A 108 9.08 -16.32 9.40
C LYS A 108 8.49 -17.11 10.56
N ASN A 109 7.26 -16.80 10.95
CA ASN A 109 6.49 -17.61 11.91
C ASN A 109 7.19 -17.76 13.27
N VAL A 110 7.77 -16.69 13.78
CA VAL A 110 8.44 -16.67 15.10
C VAL A 110 7.42 -16.25 16.16
N THR A 111 7.43 -16.91 17.31
CA THR A 111 6.57 -16.57 18.46
C THR A 111 7.41 -16.20 19.67
N ILE A 112 7.11 -15.06 20.29
CA ILE A 112 7.65 -14.63 21.58
C ILE A 112 6.50 -14.63 22.57
N MET A 113 6.52 -15.52 23.56
CA MET A 113 5.37 -15.66 24.47
C MET A 113 5.75 -15.85 25.94
N GLY A 114 4.81 -15.54 26.84
CA GLY A 114 4.93 -15.76 28.28
C GLY A 114 3.86 -16.70 28.84
N TYR A 115 3.61 -16.57 30.14
CA TYR A 115 2.64 -17.36 30.90
C TYR A 115 1.29 -16.64 31.12
N GLY A 116 1.13 -15.44 30.57
CA GLY A 116 -0.01 -14.55 30.71
C GLY A 116 0.45 -13.12 31.02
N MET A 117 -0.36 -12.11 30.70
CA MET A 117 -0.04 -10.69 30.93
C MET A 117 0.40 -10.38 32.37
N ASP A 118 -0.26 -11.00 33.35
CA ASP A 118 0.05 -10.82 34.78
C ASP A 118 1.09 -11.81 35.31
N GLU A 119 1.42 -12.83 34.51
CA GLU A 119 2.25 -13.96 34.91
C GLU A 119 3.66 -13.88 34.31
N THR A 120 3.86 -13.08 33.26
CA THR A 120 5.15 -12.78 32.66
C THR A 120 5.26 -11.29 32.42
N VAL A 121 5.95 -10.60 33.34
CA VAL A 121 6.12 -9.14 33.32
C VAL A 121 7.59 -8.79 33.13
N LEU A 122 7.90 -8.04 32.09
CA LEU A 122 9.21 -7.51 31.76
C LEU A 122 9.26 -6.03 32.17
N ASP A 123 10.00 -5.74 33.24
CA ASP A 123 10.05 -4.42 33.86
C ASP A 123 11.34 -3.68 33.46
N PHE A 124 11.20 -2.58 32.72
CA PHE A 124 12.29 -1.77 32.19
C PHE A 124 12.56 -0.52 33.02
N ALA A 125 12.04 -0.42 34.26
CA ALA A 125 12.22 0.75 35.12
C ALA A 125 13.71 1.12 35.32
N ASN A 126 14.60 0.12 35.34
CA ASN A 126 16.04 0.28 35.50
C ASN A 126 16.82 0.26 34.16
N ALA A 127 16.14 0.19 33.01
CA ALA A 127 16.79 0.30 31.71
C ALA A 127 17.27 1.74 31.46
N ASN A 128 18.42 1.87 30.78
CA ASN A 128 19.03 3.19 30.55
C ASN A 128 18.34 4.01 29.45
N SER A 129 17.74 3.34 28.45
CA SER A 129 17.09 3.94 27.29
C SER A 129 16.44 2.85 26.42
N GLY A 130 15.59 3.26 25.48
CA GLY A 130 15.14 2.40 24.38
C GLY A 130 13.75 1.81 24.59
N ASP A 131 13.34 1.02 23.59
CA ASP A 131 12.07 0.31 23.56
C ASP A 131 12.12 -0.91 24.49
N GLY A 132 10.96 -1.44 24.89
CA GLY A 132 10.88 -2.69 25.64
C GLY A 132 11.21 -3.87 24.74
N ILE A 133 10.25 -4.25 23.89
CA ILE A 133 10.45 -5.22 22.80
C ILE A 133 10.45 -4.45 21.47
N PHE A 134 11.43 -4.72 20.62
CA PHE A 134 11.47 -4.17 19.26
C PHE A 134 11.65 -5.30 18.24
N VAL A 135 10.68 -5.45 17.34
CA VAL A 135 10.72 -6.39 16.21
C VAL A 135 10.90 -5.59 14.92
N GLN A 136 11.81 -6.00 14.05
CA GLN A 136 11.91 -5.45 12.70
C GLN A 136 12.21 -6.51 11.65
N ASN A 137 11.87 -6.21 10.39
CA ASN A 137 12.20 -7.03 9.21
C ASN A 137 11.76 -8.49 9.33
N ALA A 138 10.55 -8.73 9.82
CA ALA A 138 10.04 -10.07 10.09
C ALA A 138 8.78 -10.39 9.28
N MET A 139 8.48 -11.68 9.13
CA MET A 139 7.19 -12.14 8.61
C MET A 139 6.51 -13.04 9.63
N GLN A 140 5.19 -12.91 9.79
CA GLN A 140 4.40 -13.80 10.66
C GLN A 140 4.97 -13.83 12.09
N ILE A 141 5.02 -12.70 12.77
CA ILE A 141 5.46 -12.61 14.16
C ILE A 141 4.26 -12.67 15.10
N THR A 142 4.34 -13.51 16.13
CA THR A 142 3.38 -13.51 17.24
C THR A 142 4.06 -13.07 18.51
N ILE A 143 3.49 -12.08 19.22
CA ILE A 143 3.85 -11.75 20.59
C ILE A 143 2.61 -11.97 21.45
N ALA A 144 2.73 -12.82 22.48
CA ALA A 144 1.56 -13.22 23.27
C ALA A 144 1.84 -13.46 24.75
N ASP A 145 0.79 -13.30 25.57
CA ASP A 145 0.75 -13.75 26.96
C ASP A 145 1.89 -13.19 27.85
N LEU A 146 2.21 -11.89 27.70
CA LEU A 146 3.24 -11.20 28.48
C LEU A 146 2.96 -9.71 28.58
N SER A 147 3.65 -9.00 29.48
CA SER A 147 3.58 -7.55 29.55
C SER A 147 4.95 -6.87 29.63
N VAL A 148 5.04 -5.69 29.04
CA VAL A 148 6.18 -4.75 29.13
C VAL A 148 5.78 -3.59 30.04
N TYR A 149 6.61 -3.32 31.04
CA TYR A 149 6.39 -2.26 32.03
C TYR A 149 7.53 -1.25 32.00
N GLU A 150 7.20 0.03 32.19
CA GLU A 150 8.15 1.13 32.45
C GLU A 150 9.26 1.29 31.39
N ALA A 151 8.95 0.94 30.12
CA ALA A 151 9.86 1.14 29.00
C ALA A 151 10.22 2.62 28.84
N LYS A 152 11.48 2.91 28.52
CA LYS A 152 12.00 4.30 28.45
C LYS A 152 11.59 5.05 27.19
N ASN A 153 11.16 4.33 26.16
CA ASN A 153 10.68 4.92 24.91
C ASN A 153 9.34 4.29 24.50
N ASN A 154 9.34 3.11 23.88
CA ASN A 154 8.10 2.42 23.49
C ASN A 154 7.97 1.08 24.21
N GLY A 155 6.74 0.60 24.44
CA GLY A 155 6.48 -0.71 25.03
C GLY A 155 6.89 -1.84 24.08
N ILE A 156 6.07 -2.09 23.06
CA ILE A 156 6.28 -3.13 22.04
C ILE A 156 6.22 -2.48 20.66
N LYS A 157 7.37 -2.35 20.00
CA LYS A 157 7.51 -1.75 18.68
C LYS A 157 7.68 -2.81 17.60
N LEU A 158 7.00 -2.64 16.47
CA LEU A 158 7.19 -3.46 15.27
C LEU A 158 7.40 -2.54 14.07
N LYS A 159 8.43 -2.82 13.27
CA LYS A 159 8.74 -2.03 12.07
C LYS A 159 9.01 -2.92 10.86
N ASN A 160 8.57 -2.51 9.67
CA ASN A 160 8.87 -3.22 8.42
C ASN A 160 8.56 -4.73 8.52
N THR A 161 7.36 -5.04 9.02
CA THR A 161 6.96 -6.41 9.38
C THR A 161 5.58 -6.71 8.80
N ASN A 162 5.39 -7.92 8.29
CA ASN A 162 4.14 -8.35 7.66
C ASN A 162 3.60 -9.61 8.33
N GLY A 163 2.33 -9.59 8.74
CA GLY A 163 1.70 -10.66 9.50
C GLY A 163 2.12 -10.54 10.95
N ILE A 164 1.36 -9.77 11.72
CA ILE A 164 1.60 -9.49 13.13
C ILE A 164 0.39 -9.96 13.92
N ILE A 165 0.64 -10.74 14.98
CA ILE A 165 -0.34 -11.00 16.03
C ILE A 165 0.23 -10.49 17.34
N LEU A 166 -0.39 -9.45 17.90
CA LEU A 166 -0.23 -9.04 19.28
C LEU A 166 -1.48 -9.49 20.05
N ARG A 167 -1.35 -10.52 20.87
CA ARG A 167 -2.50 -11.15 21.54
C ARG A 167 -2.26 -11.28 23.02
N LYS A 168 -3.14 -10.73 23.86
CA LYS A 168 -2.98 -10.76 25.32
C LYS A 168 -1.61 -10.24 25.74
N VAL A 169 -1.27 -9.04 25.24
CA VAL A 169 -0.04 -8.34 25.63
C VAL A 169 -0.34 -7.07 26.43
N GLY A 170 0.54 -6.77 27.38
CA GLY A 170 0.47 -5.55 28.18
C GLY A 170 1.57 -4.54 27.83
N ALA A 171 1.26 -3.24 27.79
CA ALA A 171 2.25 -2.15 27.81
C ALA A 171 1.85 -1.09 28.84
N VAL A 172 2.59 -0.97 29.94
CA VAL A 172 2.13 -0.26 31.14
C VAL A 172 3.19 0.66 31.74
N TRP A 173 2.80 1.91 32.02
CA TRP A 173 3.45 2.80 32.98
C TRP A 173 2.51 2.92 34.20
N GLU A 174 2.93 2.39 35.35
CA GLU A 174 2.12 2.27 36.57
C GLU A 174 2.00 3.60 37.33
N GLY A 175 2.98 4.49 37.13
CA GLY A 175 3.15 5.75 37.85
C GLY A 175 2.12 6.84 37.53
N ALA A 176 2.55 8.08 37.81
CA ALA A 176 1.80 9.27 37.44
C ALA A 176 1.71 9.37 35.90
N LEU A 177 0.64 10.01 35.43
CA LEU A 177 0.49 10.34 34.02
C LEU A 177 1.27 11.62 33.77
N ASP A 178 2.49 11.46 33.25
CA ASP A 178 3.36 12.59 32.95
C ASP A 178 4.15 12.33 31.67
N LYS A 179 4.73 13.40 31.14
CA LYS A 179 5.44 13.44 29.87
C LYS A 179 6.72 12.58 29.83
N ASP A 180 7.23 12.13 30.98
CA ASP A 180 8.43 11.32 31.06
C ASP A 180 8.11 9.82 30.90
N ASN A 181 6.81 9.45 30.85
CA ASN A 181 6.37 8.13 30.40
C ASN A 181 6.74 7.91 28.92
N GLY A 182 6.77 6.64 28.51
CA GLY A 182 7.08 6.28 27.13
C GLY A 182 6.03 6.77 26.13
N ALA A 183 6.45 6.91 24.87
CA ALA A 183 5.64 7.48 23.80
C ALA A 183 4.55 6.52 23.32
N TYR A 184 4.90 5.30 22.88
CA TYR A 184 3.92 4.37 22.31
C TYR A 184 3.86 3.05 23.09
N GLY A 185 2.66 2.58 23.42
CA GLY A 185 2.45 1.29 24.10
C GLY A 185 2.67 0.11 23.15
N LEU A 186 1.66 -0.20 22.33
CA LEU A 186 1.78 -1.12 21.19
C LEU A 186 1.96 -0.31 19.91
N TYR A 187 3.06 -0.55 19.19
CA TYR A 187 3.54 0.35 18.13
C TYR A 187 3.97 -0.37 16.85
N PRO A 188 3.05 -0.94 16.06
CA PRO A 188 3.32 -1.26 14.66
C PRO A 188 3.44 -0.01 13.78
N VAL A 189 4.53 0.09 13.03
CA VAL A 189 4.80 1.20 12.11
C VAL A 189 5.44 0.72 10.82
N GLU A 190 4.99 1.23 9.66
CA GLU A 190 5.44 0.74 8.35
C GLU A 190 5.27 -0.80 8.24
N CYS A 191 4.10 -1.32 8.62
CA CYS A 191 3.80 -2.74 8.70
C CYS A 191 2.56 -3.11 7.86
N GLU A 192 2.35 -4.41 7.65
CA GLU A 192 1.19 -4.96 6.93
C GLU A 192 0.57 -6.14 7.70
N ASN A 193 -0.74 -6.37 7.54
CA ASN A 193 -1.46 -7.49 8.16
C ASN A 193 -1.29 -7.54 9.68
N ILE A 194 -1.94 -6.60 10.38
CA ILE A 194 -1.72 -6.34 11.80
C ILE A 194 -2.97 -6.71 12.60
N LEU A 195 -2.90 -7.75 13.41
CA LEU A 195 -3.91 -8.08 14.42
C LEU A 195 -3.41 -7.69 15.81
N ILE A 196 -4.15 -6.80 16.48
CA ILE A 196 -3.97 -6.46 17.89
C ILE A 196 -5.24 -6.82 18.64
N GLU A 197 -5.17 -7.78 19.55
CA GLU A 197 -6.34 -8.21 20.30
C GLU A 197 -6.11 -8.64 21.75
N ASP A 198 -7.18 -8.59 22.53
CA ASP A 198 -7.24 -9.00 23.94
C ASP A 198 -6.15 -8.36 24.81
N SER A 199 -5.67 -7.18 24.43
CA SER A 199 -4.46 -6.55 25.00
C SER A 199 -4.79 -5.33 25.87
N TYR A 200 -3.85 -4.96 26.73
CA TYR A 200 -4.01 -3.89 27.71
C TYR A 200 -2.90 -2.86 27.62
N VAL A 201 -3.26 -1.57 27.50
CA VAL A 201 -2.27 -0.47 27.48
C VAL A 201 -2.64 0.62 28.46
N ARG A 202 -1.65 1.14 29.19
CA ARG A 202 -1.85 2.23 30.13
C ARG A 202 -0.66 3.16 30.28
N GLY A 203 -0.94 4.47 30.36
CA GLY A 203 -0.01 5.48 30.84
C GLY A 203 0.91 6.05 29.77
N SER A 204 0.64 5.74 28.49
CA SER A 204 1.42 6.20 27.36
C SER A 204 1.33 7.71 27.18
N ALA A 205 2.47 8.38 27.02
CA ALA A 205 2.58 9.82 26.81
C ALA A 205 2.27 10.25 25.36
N ASP A 206 2.12 9.31 24.43
CA ASP A 206 1.62 9.58 23.09
C ASP A 206 0.35 8.74 22.84
N ALA A 207 0.48 7.50 22.38
CA ALA A 207 -0.66 6.61 22.14
C ALA A 207 -0.50 5.27 22.86
N GLY A 208 -1.59 4.77 23.44
CA GLY A 208 -1.64 3.45 24.06
C GLY A 208 -1.45 2.36 23.00
N ILE A 209 -2.35 2.32 22.02
CA ILE A 209 -2.22 1.53 20.80
C ILE A 209 -2.03 2.50 19.64
N TYR A 210 -0.91 2.38 18.92
CA TYR A 210 -0.61 3.19 17.75
C TYR A 210 -0.36 2.27 16.56
N VAL A 211 -1.03 2.50 15.44
CA VAL A 211 -0.73 1.86 14.16
C VAL A 211 -0.46 2.94 13.12
N GLY A 212 0.79 3.03 12.66
CA GLY A 212 1.25 4.11 11.78
C GLY A 212 1.75 3.63 10.43
N GLN A 213 1.46 4.39 9.37
CA GLN A 213 2.03 4.16 8.04
C GLN A 213 1.87 2.70 7.53
N SER A 214 0.77 2.05 7.91
CA SER A 214 0.56 0.60 7.78
C SER A 214 -0.74 0.27 7.03
N GLU A 215 -0.90 -0.98 6.59
CA GLU A 215 -2.07 -1.43 5.83
C GLU A 215 -2.60 -2.80 6.30
N TYR A 216 -3.92 -3.01 6.18
CA TYR A 216 -4.64 -4.22 6.62
C TYR A 216 -4.54 -4.44 8.13
N ILE A 217 -5.44 -3.80 8.87
CA ILE A 217 -5.33 -3.62 10.31
C ILE A 217 -6.63 -4.08 10.97
N VAL A 218 -6.52 -4.90 12.00
CA VAL A 218 -7.61 -5.26 12.92
C VAL A 218 -7.15 -4.98 14.35
N VAL A 219 -7.82 -4.04 15.00
CA VAL A 219 -7.63 -3.71 16.42
C VAL A 219 -8.93 -4.02 17.14
N ARG A 220 -8.96 -5.11 17.91
CA ARG A 220 -10.19 -5.55 18.58
C ARG A 220 -10.05 -6.05 20.00
N ASN A 221 -11.11 -5.95 20.80
CA ASN A 221 -11.15 -6.50 22.17
C ASN A 221 -10.04 -5.97 23.09
N ASN A 222 -9.51 -4.78 22.84
CA ASN A 222 -8.43 -4.19 23.64
C ASN A 222 -8.96 -3.20 24.67
N ILE A 223 -8.18 -2.97 25.72
CA ILE A 223 -8.43 -1.95 26.74
C ILE A 223 -7.30 -0.91 26.69
N ALA A 224 -7.63 0.31 26.30
CA ALA A 224 -6.71 1.43 26.20
C ALA A 224 -7.05 2.52 27.23
N LYS A 225 -6.30 2.56 28.33
CA LYS A 225 -6.62 3.32 29.53
C LYS A 225 -5.60 4.39 29.88
N GLU A 226 -6.06 5.61 30.20
CA GLU A 226 -5.20 6.63 30.81
C GLU A 226 -3.92 6.96 30.00
N ASN A 227 -4.05 6.99 28.68
CA ASN A 227 -3.03 7.44 27.72
C ASN A 227 -3.35 8.86 27.23
N VAL A 228 -2.46 9.50 26.46
CA VAL A 228 -2.87 10.72 25.73
C VAL A 228 -3.88 10.35 24.64
N ALA A 229 -3.49 9.55 23.65
CA ALA A 229 -4.41 8.88 22.74
C ALA A 229 -4.64 7.44 23.22
N GLY A 230 -5.89 7.01 23.37
CA GLY A 230 -6.19 5.61 23.68
C GLY A 230 -5.74 4.69 22.54
N ILE A 231 -6.36 4.88 21.37
CA ILE A 231 -6.04 4.18 20.13
C ILE A 231 -5.83 5.22 19.02
N GLU A 232 -4.76 5.08 18.24
CA GLU A 232 -4.46 5.95 17.11
C GLU A 232 -4.14 5.14 15.85
N ILE A 233 -4.86 5.46 14.76
CA ILE A 233 -4.58 5.00 13.41
C ILE A 233 -4.03 6.19 12.62
N GLU A 234 -2.71 6.21 12.38
CA GLU A 234 -2.04 7.34 11.75
C GLU A 234 -1.52 6.97 10.36
N ASN A 235 -1.80 7.78 9.34
CA ASN A 235 -1.29 7.60 7.97
C ASN A 235 -1.45 6.16 7.42
N SER A 236 -2.51 5.46 7.82
CA SER A 236 -2.69 4.01 7.61
C SER A 236 -3.99 3.70 6.88
N ARG A 237 -4.04 2.55 6.18
CA ARG A 237 -5.19 2.16 5.36
C ARG A 237 -5.79 0.81 5.72
N TYR A 238 -7.06 0.64 5.40
CA TYR A 238 -7.80 -0.63 5.54
C TYR A 238 -7.81 -1.13 6.99
N ALA A 239 -8.39 -0.33 7.88
CA ALA A 239 -8.37 -0.59 9.32
C ALA A 239 -9.78 -0.80 9.91
N ASP A 240 -9.97 -1.92 10.60
CA ASP A 240 -11.13 -2.18 11.45
C ASP A 240 -10.73 -2.02 12.93
N VAL A 241 -11.37 -1.08 13.62
CA VAL A 241 -11.17 -0.81 15.05
C VAL A 241 -12.48 -1.07 15.77
N TYR A 242 -12.62 -2.22 16.43
CA TYR A 242 -13.91 -2.62 17.00
C TYR A 242 -13.88 -3.40 18.31
N ASN A 243 -14.97 -3.37 19.06
CA ASN A 243 -15.08 -4.03 20.38
C ASN A 243 -13.98 -3.62 21.38
N ASN A 244 -13.38 -2.44 21.22
CA ASN A 244 -12.38 -1.93 22.16
C ASN A 244 -13.03 -1.07 23.25
N GLU A 245 -12.32 -0.94 24.36
CA GLU A 245 -12.63 -0.03 25.45
C GLU A 245 -11.55 1.04 25.57
N ALA A 246 -11.89 2.30 25.29
CA ALA A 246 -10.99 3.45 25.38
C ALA A 246 -11.50 4.44 26.43
N MET A 247 -10.81 4.49 27.57
CA MET A 247 -11.29 5.20 28.76
C MET A 247 -10.21 5.96 29.54
N GLY A 248 -10.59 7.09 30.12
CA GLY A 248 -9.67 7.87 30.96
C GLY A 248 -8.49 8.46 30.19
N ASN A 249 -8.49 8.45 28.86
CA ASN A 249 -7.42 9.02 28.05
C ASN A 249 -7.59 10.55 27.92
N THR A 250 -6.69 11.25 27.23
CA THR A 250 -6.92 12.64 26.79
C THR A 250 -7.88 12.68 25.60
N GLY A 251 -7.62 11.83 24.61
CA GLY A 251 -8.50 11.52 23.49
C GLY A 251 -8.72 10.00 23.41
N GLY A 252 -9.95 9.58 23.09
CA GLY A 252 -10.30 8.16 23.05
C GLY A 252 -9.69 7.42 21.85
N ILE A 253 -10.27 7.64 20.65
CA ILE A 253 -9.83 7.03 19.39
C ILE A 253 -9.51 8.13 18.38
N LEU A 254 -8.34 8.08 17.77
CA LEU A 254 -7.83 9.08 16.83
C LEU A 254 -7.55 8.44 15.48
N VAL A 255 -7.93 9.12 14.39
CA VAL A 255 -7.60 8.74 13.01
C VAL A 255 -6.97 9.94 12.32
N PHE A 256 -5.65 9.92 12.22
CA PHE A 256 -4.85 11.08 11.83
C PHE A 256 -4.15 10.82 10.49
N ASP A 257 -4.16 11.81 9.60
CA ASP A 257 -3.33 11.79 8.40
C ASP A 257 -2.40 13.01 8.42
N LEU A 258 -1.14 12.77 8.77
CA LEU A 258 -0.14 13.83 8.96
C LEU A 258 0.78 14.01 7.74
N PRO A 259 1.30 15.22 7.49
CA PRO A 259 2.11 15.54 6.32
C PRO A 259 3.56 15.05 6.44
N ILE A 260 3.81 13.75 6.30
CA ILE A 260 5.12 13.12 6.59
C ILE A 260 6.06 12.90 5.38
N ASN A 261 5.64 13.19 4.14
CA ASN A 261 6.46 13.08 2.92
C ASN A 261 7.05 11.68 2.65
N ASN A 262 6.23 10.63 2.77
CA ASN A 262 6.68 9.25 2.55
C ASN A 262 5.72 8.41 1.68
N HIS A 263 4.78 9.06 0.98
CA HIS A 263 3.72 8.47 0.16
C HIS A 263 2.73 7.55 0.90
N ARG A 264 2.75 7.49 2.24
CA ARG A 264 1.84 6.67 3.05
C ARG A 264 0.84 7.59 3.75
N TYR A 265 -0.42 7.52 3.31
CA TYR A 265 -1.49 8.41 3.75
C TYR A 265 -2.75 7.63 4.06
N GLY A 266 -3.52 8.07 5.04
CA GLY A 266 -4.64 7.32 5.59
C GLY A 266 -5.88 7.30 4.70
N SER A 267 -6.55 6.14 4.65
CA SER A 267 -7.86 5.97 4.01
C SER A 267 -8.51 4.64 4.39
N SER A 268 -9.85 4.58 4.40
CA SER A 268 -10.62 3.36 4.63
C SER A 268 -10.43 2.82 6.05
N VAL A 269 -11.00 3.54 7.01
CA VAL A 269 -10.95 3.21 8.45
C VAL A 269 -12.37 3.08 8.99
N ARG A 270 -12.68 1.95 9.63
CA ARG A 270 -13.97 1.68 10.25
C ARG A 270 -13.81 1.59 11.76
N ILE A 271 -14.57 2.39 12.50
CA ILE A 271 -14.57 2.42 13.96
C ILE A 271 -15.97 2.01 14.43
N PHE A 272 -16.11 0.82 15.03
CA PHE A 272 -17.43 0.33 15.39
C PHE A 272 -17.50 -0.53 16.64
N ASP A 273 -18.68 -0.58 17.27
CA ASP A 273 -18.92 -1.37 18.49
C ASP A 273 -17.93 -1.11 19.65
N ASN A 274 -17.30 0.08 19.67
CA ASN A 274 -16.37 0.46 20.74
C ASN A 274 -17.10 1.15 21.90
N LYS A 275 -16.53 1.03 23.09
CA LYS A 275 -16.89 1.83 24.27
C LYS A 275 -15.82 2.90 24.49
N VAL A 276 -16.18 4.15 24.24
CA VAL A 276 -15.29 5.30 24.33
C VAL A 276 -15.83 6.26 25.38
N TYR A 277 -15.27 6.26 26.58
CA TYR A 277 -15.88 7.00 27.69
C TYR A 277 -14.90 7.62 28.69
N ASP A 278 -15.33 8.68 29.35
CA ASP A 278 -14.56 9.36 30.40
C ASP A 278 -13.13 9.78 29.96
N ASN A 279 -12.90 10.10 28.68
CA ASN A 279 -11.59 10.48 28.15
C ASN A 279 -11.28 11.96 28.47
N ASN A 280 -11.15 12.26 29.77
CA ASN A 280 -11.05 13.61 30.34
C ASN A 280 -9.68 13.91 30.95
N THR A 281 -8.70 13.03 30.77
CA THR A 281 -7.37 13.20 31.35
C THR A 281 -6.66 14.37 30.67
N HIS A 282 -6.03 15.23 31.47
CA HIS A 282 -5.22 16.33 30.95
C HIS A 282 -4.16 15.81 29.95
N ASN A 283 -3.87 16.58 28.90
CA ASN A 283 -2.85 16.18 27.93
C ASN A 283 -1.46 16.27 28.56
N PHE A 284 -0.73 15.14 28.58
CA PHE A 284 0.62 15.03 29.13
C PHE A 284 1.67 14.67 28.07
N ALA A 285 1.36 14.80 26.78
CA ALA A 285 2.29 14.48 25.70
C ALA A 285 3.46 15.45 25.62
N ASN A 286 4.57 14.95 25.07
CA ASN A 286 5.69 15.78 24.71
C ASN A 286 5.34 16.66 23.50
N ALA A 287 5.72 17.93 23.56
CA ALA A 287 5.57 18.82 22.42
C ALA A 287 6.41 18.31 21.23
N SER A 288 5.83 18.31 20.03
CA SER A 288 6.53 17.91 18.81
C SER A 288 6.72 19.08 17.85
N ALA A 289 7.53 18.89 16.82
CA ALA A 289 7.75 19.90 15.78
C ALA A 289 6.60 19.95 14.75
N ASN A 290 5.84 18.85 14.62
CA ASN A 290 4.64 18.80 13.80
C ASN A 290 3.53 19.56 14.54
N PRO A 291 2.82 20.51 13.92
CA PRO A 291 1.79 21.28 14.61
C PRO A 291 0.55 20.48 15.01
N ALA A 292 0.37 19.23 14.54
CA ALA A 292 -0.88 18.48 14.67
C ALA A 292 -0.79 17.11 15.36
N GLY A 293 0.35 16.75 15.97
CA GLY A 293 0.48 15.49 16.72
C GLY A 293 -0.31 15.47 18.04
N VAL A 294 -0.35 14.35 18.77
CA VAL A 294 -1.24 14.18 19.92
C VAL A 294 -1.11 15.22 21.06
N HIS A 295 0.01 15.93 21.14
CA HIS A 295 0.22 17.03 22.08
C HIS A 295 -0.76 18.21 21.92
N ILE A 296 -1.47 18.29 20.79
CA ILE A 296 -2.52 19.30 20.57
C ILE A 296 -3.92 18.80 20.91
N VAL A 297 -4.08 17.50 21.21
CA VAL A 297 -5.39 16.87 21.43
C VAL A 297 -6.10 17.55 22.59
N PRO A 298 -7.31 18.10 22.36
CA PRO A 298 -8.11 18.68 23.43
C PRO A 298 -8.51 17.59 24.43
N PRO A 299 -8.19 17.74 25.73
CA PRO A 299 -8.69 16.84 26.76
C PRO A 299 -10.21 16.79 26.75
N GLY A 300 -10.80 15.63 27.02
CA GLY A 300 -12.25 15.49 27.00
C GLY A 300 -12.80 15.26 25.60
N THR A 301 -12.07 14.56 24.72
CA THR A 301 -12.54 14.25 23.37
C THR A 301 -12.69 12.75 23.15
N GLY A 302 -13.87 12.32 22.71
CA GLY A 302 -14.14 10.90 22.43
C GLY A 302 -13.39 10.41 21.20
N VAL A 303 -13.79 10.87 20.01
CA VAL A 303 -13.20 10.45 18.72
C VAL A 303 -12.74 11.66 17.90
N ILE A 304 -11.56 11.58 17.27
CA ILE A 304 -11.00 12.66 16.44
C ILE A 304 -10.59 12.13 15.08
N ILE A 305 -11.14 12.71 14.03
CA ILE A 305 -10.69 12.51 12.65
C ILE A 305 -9.95 13.77 12.22
N LEU A 306 -8.68 13.61 11.84
CA LEU A 306 -7.84 14.70 11.34
C LEU A 306 -7.34 14.34 9.94
N SER A 307 -7.81 15.07 8.93
CA SER A 307 -7.38 14.99 7.51
C SER A 307 -7.54 13.64 6.80
N THR A 308 -7.94 12.57 7.49
CA THR A 308 -8.09 11.24 6.90
C THR A 308 -9.37 11.16 6.09
N ASN A 309 -9.29 10.51 4.92
CA ASN A 309 -10.44 10.25 4.05
C ASN A 309 -11.02 8.86 4.30
N ASP A 310 -12.24 8.63 3.81
CA ASP A 310 -12.89 7.32 3.83
C ASP A 310 -12.93 6.75 5.26
N VAL A 311 -13.66 7.41 6.15
CA VAL A 311 -13.80 6.98 7.55
C VAL A 311 -15.26 6.73 7.89
N GLU A 312 -15.56 5.55 8.42
CA GLU A 312 -16.89 5.16 8.88
C GLU A 312 -16.88 4.92 10.39
N ILE A 313 -17.84 5.49 11.11
CA ILE A 313 -17.92 5.43 12.57
C ILE A 313 -19.34 5.04 12.95
N PHE A 314 -19.53 3.84 13.48
CA PHE A 314 -20.88 3.32 13.72
C PHE A 314 -21.05 2.38 14.90
N ASN A 315 -22.25 2.31 15.47
CA ASN A 315 -22.59 1.44 16.61
C ASN A 315 -21.69 1.63 17.86
N ASN A 316 -21.01 2.77 18.00
CA ASN A 316 -20.17 3.03 19.17
C ASN A 316 -20.98 3.64 20.33
N GLN A 317 -20.54 3.36 21.56
CA GLN A 317 -20.97 4.08 22.76
C GLN A 317 -19.92 5.14 23.12
N ILE A 318 -20.24 6.41 22.87
CA ILE A 318 -19.32 7.54 23.06
C ILE A 318 -19.89 8.47 24.14
N THR A 319 -19.38 8.36 25.37
CA THR A 319 -20.05 8.98 26.53
C THR A 319 -19.12 9.71 27.50
N ASN A 320 -19.63 10.76 28.17
CA ASN A 320 -18.96 11.44 29.30
C ASN A 320 -17.61 12.11 28.96
N HIS A 321 -17.58 12.91 27.90
CA HIS A 321 -16.40 13.66 27.44
C HIS A 321 -16.54 15.16 27.74
N ASP A 322 -15.59 15.75 28.47
CA ASP A 322 -15.68 17.13 28.96
C ASP A 322 -15.78 18.16 27.82
N THR A 323 -15.24 17.87 26.64
CA THR A 323 -15.17 18.77 25.47
C THR A 323 -16.07 18.35 24.32
N LEU A 324 -15.77 17.22 23.65
CA LEU A 324 -16.41 16.79 22.40
C LEU A 324 -16.69 15.28 22.46
N GLY A 325 -17.85 14.86 21.95
CA GLY A 325 -18.08 13.44 21.70
C GLY A 325 -17.24 12.98 20.50
N LEU A 326 -17.33 13.71 19.39
CA LEU A 326 -16.61 13.40 18.16
C LEU A 326 -16.29 14.68 17.37
N THR A 327 -15.15 14.73 16.70
CA THR A 327 -14.85 15.80 15.75
C THR A 327 -14.20 15.31 14.47
N VAL A 328 -14.54 15.99 13.37
CA VAL A 328 -13.92 15.84 12.05
C VAL A 328 -13.27 17.16 11.71
N SER A 329 -11.97 17.14 11.45
CA SER A 329 -11.17 18.34 11.26
C SER A 329 -10.19 18.17 10.10
N SER A 330 -10.00 19.25 9.35
CA SER A 330 -8.91 19.48 8.42
C SER A 330 -7.65 19.91 9.17
N PHE A 331 -6.49 19.74 8.52
CA PHE A 331 -5.21 20.13 9.12
C PHE A 331 -5.10 21.65 9.38
N PHE A 332 -5.94 22.45 8.72
CA PHE A 332 -6.00 23.89 8.94
C PHE A 332 -6.33 24.25 10.41
N ILE A 333 -6.95 23.35 11.18
CA ILE A 333 -7.11 23.46 12.65
C ILE A 333 -5.77 23.61 13.37
N ALA A 334 -4.79 22.80 12.99
CA ALA A 334 -3.47 22.78 13.59
C ALA A 334 -2.55 23.89 13.07
N GLU A 335 -2.68 24.26 11.79
CA GLU A 335 -1.92 25.34 11.16
C GLU A 335 -2.84 26.35 10.46
N PRO A 336 -3.47 27.27 11.23
CA PRO A 336 -4.52 28.15 10.71
C PRO A 336 -4.00 29.30 9.83
N GLU A 337 -2.71 29.61 9.92
CA GLU A 337 -2.09 30.63 9.08
C GLU A 337 -1.86 30.07 7.67
N ILE A 338 -2.80 30.32 6.75
CA ILE A 338 -2.78 29.78 5.38
C ILE A 338 -1.45 30.07 4.65
N SER A 339 -0.81 31.21 4.89
CA SER A 339 0.50 31.50 4.31
C SER A 339 1.60 30.58 4.81
N ASP A 340 1.59 30.26 6.11
CA ASP A 340 2.55 29.34 6.71
C ASP A 340 2.25 27.92 6.20
N PHE A 341 0.97 27.54 6.16
CA PHE A 341 0.52 26.24 5.64
C PHE A 341 0.99 26.00 4.20
N VAL A 342 0.75 26.96 3.29
CA VAL A 342 1.18 26.87 1.90
C VAL A 342 2.71 26.82 1.77
N ALA A 343 3.43 27.53 2.65
CA ALA A 343 4.88 27.52 2.65
C ALA A 343 5.49 26.21 3.19
N ASN A 344 4.80 25.55 4.11
CA ASN A 344 5.26 24.33 4.78
C ASN A 344 4.86 23.04 4.06
N TYR A 345 3.70 23.03 3.37
CA TYR A 345 3.16 21.81 2.76
C TYR A 345 2.82 21.90 1.27
N GLY A 346 2.66 23.11 0.72
CA GLY A 346 2.16 23.35 -0.65
C GLY A 346 3.22 23.66 -1.71
N GLN A 347 4.50 23.74 -1.36
CA GLN A 347 5.60 23.99 -2.29
C GLN A 347 6.07 22.68 -2.99
N PRO A 348 6.77 22.78 -4.14
CA PRO A 348 7.39 21.62 -4.75
C PRO A 348 8.31 20.85 -3.79
N GLY A 349 8.21 19.53 -3.80
CA GLY A 349 8.92 18.62 -2.91
C GLY A 349 8.35 18.50 -1.49
N GLN A 350 7.14 19.03 -1.23
CA GLN A 350 6.44 18.92 0.06
C GLN A 350 5.21 18.01 -0.01
N SER A 351 4.54 17.83 1.13
CA SER A 351 3.61 16.71 1.37
C SER A 351 2.42 16.69 0.41
N ILE A 352 1.95 17.86 -0.03
CA ILE A 352 0.85 17.94 -1.01
C ILE A 352 1.27 17.41 -2.39
N GLU A 353 2.51 17.64 -2.80
CA GLU A 353 3.06 17.04 -4.03
C GLU A 353 3.27 15.53 -3.88
N ASP A 354 3.70 15.11 -2.69
CA ASP A 354 3.92 13.71 -2.30
C ASP A 354 2.62 12.87 -2.26
N GLY A 355 1.46 13.52 -2.12
CA GLY A 355 0.14 12.90 -2.20
C GLY A 355 -0.78 13.20 -1.01
N TRP A 356 -0.26 13.80 0.06
CA TRP A 356 -1.02 14.15 1.26
C TRP A 356 -2.12 15.16 0.97
N ARG A 357 -3.24 15.08 1.68
CA ARG A 357 -4.34 16.04 1.56
C ARG A 357 -4.80 16.50 2.95
N PRO A 358 -4.92 17.82 3.20
CA PRO A 358 -5.34 18.32 4.50
C PRO A 358 -6.85 18.21 4.78
N VAL A 359 -7.67 17.98 3.76
CA VAL A 359 -9.14 18.03 3.89
C VAL A 359 -9.74 16.62 4.00
N PRO A 360 -10.45 16.28 5.09
CA PRO A 360 -11.12 14.99 5.22
C PRO A 360 -12.34 14.92 4.28
N ARG A 361 -12.53 13.76 3.66
CA ARG A 361 -13.58 13.44 2.68
C ARG A 361 -14.17 12.07 2.92
N ASN A 362 -15.40 11.87 2.43
CA ASN A 362 -16.15 10.62 2.54
C ASN A 362 -16.16 10.10 3.98
N ILE A 363 -16.72 10.92 4.88
CA ILE A 363 -16.81 10.59 6.30
C ILE A 363 -18.24 10.23 6.60
N TYR A 364 -18.46 9.10 7.25
CA TYR A 364 -19.80 8.63 7.58
C TYR A 364 -19.91 8.22 9.04
N VAL A 365 -20.62 9.04 9.82
CA VAL A 365 -20.84 8.79 11.23
C VAL A 365 -22.30 8.43 11.42
N HIS A 366 -22.59 7.20 11.79
CA HIS A 366 -23.98 6.78 11.92
C HIS A 366 -24.27 5.75 13.02
N ASP A 367 -25.51 5.75 13.50
CA ASP A 367 -26.00 4.74 14.44
C ASP A 367 -25.17 4.62 15.75
N ASN A 368 -24.52 5.71 16.16
CA ASN A 368 -23.78 5.77 17.43
C ASN A 368 -24.67 6.24 18.59
N GLU A 369 -24.33 5.85 19.82
CA GLU A 369 -24.89 6.41 21.05
C GLU A 369 -23.93 7.45 21.63
N ILE A 370 -24.21 8.74 21.38
CA ILE A 370 -23.35 9.86 21.84
C ILE A 370 -24.07 10.67 22.91
N SER A 371 -23.49 10.74 24.12
CA SER A 371 -24.09 11.49 25.24
C SER A 371 -23.06 12.04 26.23
N GLY A 372 -23.47 12.95 27.12
CA GLY A 372 -22.61 13.46 28.18
C GLY A 372 -21.36 14.19 27.67
N TYR A 373 -21.51 15.13 26.75
CA TYR A 373 -20.40 15.89 26.16
C TYR A 373 -20.45 17.39 26.51
N GLY A 374 -19.32 18.08 26.38
CA GLY A 374 -19.26 19.55 26.38
C GLY A 374 -19.56 20.22 27.72
N ALA A 375 -19.51 19.47 28.82
CA ALA A 375 -19.81 19.96 30.16
C ALA A 375 -18.71 20.88 30.72
N LYS A 376 -17.44 20.63 30.35
CA LYS A 376 -16.25 21.36 30.83
C LYS A 376 -15.21 21.47 29.71
N PRO A 377 -15.56 22.08 28.56
CA PRO A 377 -14.69 22.05 27.39
C PRO A 377 -13.35 22.70 27.67
N ASN A 378 -12.28 22.01 27.25
CA ASN A 378 -10.90 22.43 27.44
C ASN A 378 -10.07 22.07 26.20
N GLY A 379 -8.99 22.80 25.98
CA GLY A 379 -8.12 22.63 24.82
C GLY A 379 -7.54 23.97 24.40
N TYR A 380 -6.22 24.09 24.46
CA TYR A 380 -5.57 25.37 24.17
C TYR A 380 -5.69 25.75 22.69
N LEU A 381 -5.67 24.76 21.78
CA LEU A 381 -5.78 24.99 20.34
C LEU A 381 -7.19 25.48 19.95
N ILE A 382 -8.20 24.92 20.59
CA ILE A 382 -9.61 25.16 20.26
C ILE A 382 -10.28 26.17 21.20
N THR A 383 -9.53 26.93 22.00
CA THR A 383 -10.10 27.88 22.98
C THR A 383 -11.03 28.91 22.31
N ASP A 384 -10.68 29.38 21.11
CA ASP A 384 -11.52 30.33 20.38
C ASP A 384 -12.81 29.67 19.85
N ILE A 385 -12.76 28.40 19.45
CA ILE A 385 -13.93 27.60 19.04
C ILE A 385 -14.85 27.36 20.24
N ILE A 386 -14.28 26.99 21.40
CA ILE A 386 -15.02 26.82 22.66
C ILE A 386 -15.74 28.13 23.00
N ASN A 387 -15.02 29.25 22.99
CA ASN A 387 -15.59 30.56 23.27
C ASN A 387 -16.70 30.91 22.27
N ALA A 388 -16.50 30.66 20.98
CA ALA A 388 -17.49 30.93 19.96
C ALA A 388 -18.82 30.22 20.26
N TYR A 389 -18.79 28.90 20.46
CA TYR A 389 -20.00 28.11 20.73
C TYR A 389 -20.63 28.41 22.10
N VAL A 390 -19.83 28.54 23.16
CA VAL A 390 -20.34 28.81 24.51
C VAL A 390 -20.97 30.21 24.58
N LEU A 391 -20.39 31.21 23.91
CA LEU A 391 -20.94 32.59 23.93
C LEU A 391 -22.18 32.73 23.05
N THR A 392 -22.26 32.06 21.90
CA THR A 392 -23.39 32.24 20.95
C THR A 392 -24.54 31.28 21.21
N HIS A 393 -24.25 30.05 21.64
CA HIS A 393 -25.24 28.98 21.80
C HIS A 393 -25.38 28.45 23.23
N GLY A 394 -24.48 28.86 24.14
CA GLY A 394 -24.50 28.45 25.55
C GLY A 394 -24.03 27.02 25.81
N ALA A 395 -23.54 26.32 24.79
CA ALA A 395 -23.09 24.93 24.87
C ALA A 395 -22.08 24.61 23.77
N MET A 396 -21.17 23.66 24.03
CA MET A 396 -20.32 23.04 23.02
C MET A 396 -21.11 21.92 22.30
N PRO A 397 -21.03 21.77 20.97
CA PRO A 397 -21.68 20.68 20.26
C PRO A 397 -21.09 19.31 20.65
N GLY A 398 -21.88 18.24 20.50
CA GLY A 398 -21.41 16.88 20.71
C GLY A 398 -20.59 16.34 19.54
N ILE A 399 -21.01 16.67 18.32
CA ILE A 399 -20.27 16.43 17.08
C ILE A 399 -19.89 17.77 16.45
N LEU A 400 -18.61 17.94 16.10
CA LEU A 400 -18.12 19.14 15.42
C LEU A 400 -17.39 18.81 14.10
N TYR A 401 -17.81 19.43 13.01
CA TYR A 401 -17.05 19.49 11.76
C TYR A 401 -16.53 20.90 11.51
N ASP A 402 -15.23 21.07 11.20
CA ASP A 402 -14.73 22.44 10.93
C ASP A 402 -15.28 23.04 9.64
N GLY A 403 -15.40 22.25 8.55
CA GLY A 403 -15.85 22.71 7.23
C GLY A 403 -14.95 23.72 6.50
N LEU A 404 -13.81 24.13 7.07
CA LEU A 404 -12.92 25.11 6.44
C LEU A 404 -12.28 24.53 5.19
N GLY A 405 -11.78 23.30 5.28
CA GLY A 405 -11.17 22.60 4.14
C GLY A 405 -12.14 22.43 2.98
N GLU A 406 -13.39 22.03 3.26
CA GLU A 406 -14.44 21.88 2.25
C GLU A 406 -14.79 23.23 1.60
N LEU A 407 -14.95 24.29 2.39
CA LEU A 407 -15.19 25.63 1.88
C LEU A 407 -14.08 26.08 0.91
N LEU A 408 -12.81 25.89 1.29
CA LEU A 408 -11.65 26.26 0.48
C LEU A 408 -11.57 25.46 -0.82
N ALA A 409 -11.92 24.18 -0.77
CA ALA A 409 -11.98 23.32 -1.95
C ALA A 409 -13.09 23.77 -2.91
N ASN A 410 -14.29 23.99 -2.39
CA ASN A 410 -15.48 24.30 -3.18
C ASN A 410 -15.46 25.69 -3.83
N ASN A 411 -14.91 26.69 -3.13
CA ASN A 411 -14.81 28.06 -3.67
C ASN A 411 -13.58 28.26 -4.59
N GLY A 412 -12.75 27.23 -4.78
CA GLY A 412 -11.55 27.25 -5.62
C GLY A 412 -10.31 27.90 -5.00
N THR A 413 -10.38 28.37 -3.75
CA THR A 413 -9.25 28.98 -3.04
C THR A 413 -8.12 27.96 -2.83
N ALA A 414 -8.43 26.72 -2.48
CA ALA A 414 -7.43 25.69 -2.30
C ALA A 414 -6.66 25.41 -3.61
N ALA A 415 -7.35 25.37 -4.74
CA ALA A 415 -6.74 25.24 -6.06
C ALA A 415 -5.87 26.47 -6.42
N TYR A 416 -6.35 27.69 -6.14
CA TYR A 416 -5.58 28.92 -6.33
C TYR A 416 -4.28 28.94 -5.51
N LEU A 417 -4.31 28.38 -4.30
CA LEU A 417 -3.16 28.27 -3.40
C LEU A 417 -2.24 27.07 -3.71
N GLY A 418 -2.53 26.29 -4.76
CA GLY A 418 -1.71 25.15 -5.16
C GLY A 418 -1.86 23.91 -4.27
N LEU A 419 -2.90 23.84 -3.43
CA LEU A 419 -3.09 22.77 -2.43
C LEU A 419 -3.59 21.44 -3.02
N ARG A 420 -3.80 21.36 -4.35
CA ARG A 420 -4.27 20.16 -5.07
C ARG A 420 -5.56 19.53 -4.49
N GLU A 421 -6.40 20.36 -3.87
CA GLU A 421 -7.74 20.02 -3.39
C GLU A 421 -8.77 20.35 -4.48
N MET A 422 -9.49 19.33 -4.95
CA MET A 422 -10.60 19.50 -5.90
C MET A 422 -11.88 19.88 -5.17
N PRO A 423 -12.84 20.58 -5.79
CA PRO A 423 -14.18 20.72 -5.22
C PRO A 423 -14.77 19.37 -4.80
N PHE A 424 -15.58 19.35 -3.74
CA PHE A 424 -16.35 18.18 -3.35
C PHE A 424 -17.28 17.76 -4.50
N ALA A 425 -17.51 16.46 -4.62
CA ALA A 425 -18.29 15.87 -5.69
C ALA A 425 -19.74 16.36 -5.63
N ALA A 426 -20.27 16.77 -6.79
CA ALA A 426 -21.63 17.32 -6.87
C ALA A 426 -22.73 16.29 -6.55
N ASP A 427 -22.42 15.01 -6.62
CA ASP A 427 -23.31 13.91 -6.21
C ASP A 427 -23.24 13.60 -4.71
N GLY A 428 -22.32 14.23 -3.98
CA GLY A 428 -22.11 14.08 -2.54
C GLY A 428 -21.33 12.84 -2.13
N SER A 429 -20.73 12.12 -3.07
CA SER A 429 -19.95 10.88 -2.81
C SER A 429 -18.75 11.06 -1.89
N ASP A 430 -18.28 12.28 -1.67
CA ASP A 430 -17.15 12.60 -0.80
C ASP A 430 -17.52 13.54 0.37
N ASN A 431 -18.81 13.72 0.64
CA ASN A 431 -19.32 14.54 1.74
C ASN A 431 -18.98 13.97 3.13
N VAL A 432 -19.00 14.87 4.12
CA VAL A 432 -19.06 14.53 5.54
C VAL A 432 -20.52 14.37 5.96
N CYS A 433 -20.92 13.13 6.24
CA CYS A 433 -22.30 12.74 6.54
C CYS A 433 -22.46 12.21 7.97
N MET A 434 -23.55 12.63 8.60
CA MET A 434 -23.91 12.29 9.98
C MET A 434 -25.37 11.81 10.00
N GLN A 435 -25.65 10.63 10.56
CA GLN A 435 -27.00 10.05 10.58
C GLN A 435 -27.28 9.22 11.85
N ASN A 436 -28.49 9.27 12.42
CA ASN A 436 -28.91 8.36 13.51
C ASN A 436 -28.02 8.29 14.78
N ASN A 437 -27.23 9.31 15.10
CA ASN A 437 -26.28 9.31 16.24
C ASN A 437 -26.93 9.65 17.61
N GLY A 438 -28.21 9.31 17.80
CA GLY A 438 -28.98 9.69 18.98
C GLY A 438 -29.35 11.18 19.05
N ASP A 439 -29.72 11.65 20.25
CA ASP A 439 -30.03 13.06 20.54
C ASP A 439 -28.75 13.86 20.80
N VAL A 440 -27.89 13.91 19.79
CA VAL A 440 -26.60 14.61 19.83
C VAL A 440 -26.70 15.97 19.12
N SER A 441 -26.08 16.99 19.71
CA SER A 441 -25.98 18.31 19.08
C SER A 441 -24.88 18.34 18.02
N MET A 442 -25.16 19.04 16.94
CA MET A 442 -24.29 19.17 15.78
C MET A 442 -23.73 20.58 15.68
N GLY A 443 -22.44 20.69 15.38
CA GLY A 443 -21.76 21.94 15.09
C GLY A 443 -21.04 21.90 13.76
N GLN A 444 -21.08 23.02 13.02
CA GLN A 444 -20.23 23.26 11.86
C GLN A 444 -19.65 24.69 11.92
N LEU A 445 -18.32 24.84 11.85
CA LEU A 445 -17.70 26.17 11.94
C LEU A 445 -17.81 26.95 10.63
N TYR A 446 -17.58 26.31 9.49
CA TYR A 446 -17.64 26.92 8.16
C TYR A 446 -18.60 26.15 7.26
N SER A 447 -19.58 26.87 6.72
CA SER A 447 -20.52 26.37 5.72
C SER A 447 -20.04 26.68 4.30
N ASN A 448 -20.47 25.89 3.32
CA ASN A 448 -20.17 26.17 1.90
C ASN A 448 -20.76 27.49 1.38
N SER A 449 -21.77 28.05 2.06
CA SER A 449 -22.34 29.36 1.73
C SER A 449 -21.51 30.54 2.24
N ASN A 450 -20.48 30.28 3.05
CA ASN A 450 -19.66 31.34 3.64
C ASN A 450 -18.79 32.02 2.57
N THR A 451 -18.88 33.35 2.49
CA THR A 451 -18.11 34.16 1.54
C THR A 451 -16.93 34.89 2.17
N ASP A 452 -16.77 34.83 3.50
CA ASP A 452 -15.70 35.47 4.25
C ASP A 452 -15.10 34.49 5.26
N MET A 453 -14.05 33.80 4.83
CA MET A 453 -13.30 32.82 5.62
C MET A 453 -12.71 33.38 6.93
N SER A 454 -12.64 34.71 7.08
CA SER A 454 -12.17 35.33 8.31
C SER A 454 -13.23 35.32 9.43
N ILE A 455 -14.47 34.97 9.12
CA ILE A 455 -15.59 34.91 10.07
C ILE A 455 -16.23 33.52 9.97
N ALA A 456 -16.09 32.71 11.03
CA ALA A 456 -16.77 31.42 11.13
C ALA A 456 -18.30 31.61 11.25
N ASP A 457 -19.08 30.71 10.66
CA ASP A 457 -20.54 30.67 10.77
C ASP A 457 -21.01 30.21 12.15
N VAL A 458 -20.25 29.31 12.80
CA VAL A 458 -20.56 28.73 14.11
C VAL A 458 -21.98 28.16 14.13
N LEU A 459 -22.32 27.33 13.14
CA LEU A 459 -23.63 26.69 13.02
C LEU A 459 -23.82 25.67 14.14
N TYR A 460 -25.05 25.60 14.66
CA TYR A 460 -25.41 24.74 15.77
C TYR A 460 -26.85 24.21 15.63
N GLU A 461 -27.02 22.92 15.81
CA GLU A 461 -28.33 22.28 16.00
C GLU A 461 -28.29 21.48 17.31
N LYS A 462 -29.21 21.77 18.24
CA LYS A 462 -29.29 21.05 19.52
C LYS A 462 -29.55 19.55 19.34
N THR A 463 -30.33 19.23 18.32
CA THR A 463 -30.59 17.87 17.83
C THR A 463 -30.52 17.97 16.31
N GLN A 464 -29.84 17.05 15.65
CA GLN A 464 -29.67 17.12 14.19
C GLN A 464 -31.01 17.16 13.46
N THR A 465 -31.21 18.21 12.66
CA THR A 465 -32.34 18.31 11.72
C THR A 465 -31.90 18.39 10.28
N ASN A 466 -30.87 19.19 9.98
CA ASN A 466 -30.38 19.44 8.63
C ASN A 466 -28.85 19.43 8.52
N LEU A 467 -28.12 19.89 9.55
CA LEU A 467 -26.66 20.01 9.46
C LEU A 467 -26.02 18.64 9.21
N LEU A 468 -25.21 18.55 8.15
CA LEU A 468 -24.47 17.34 7.75
C LEU A 468 -25.37 16.10 7.55
N LYS A 469 -26.68 16.31 7.37
CA LYS A 469 -27.65 15.22 7.22
C LYS A 469 -27.63 14.68 5.79
N CYS A 470 -26.81 13.67 5.59
CA CYS A 470 -26.72 12.87 4.39
C CYS A 470 -26.31 11.43 4.77
N ALA A 471 -26.17 10.56 3.79
CA ALA A 471 -25.70 9.19 3.97
C ALA A 471 -24.56 8.93 2.99
N GLN A 472 -23.63 8.06 3.40
CA GLN A 472 -22.63 7.47 2.51
C GLN A 472 -22.84 5.96 2.39
N VAL A 473 -22.11 5.35 1.47
CA VAL A 473 -21.99 3.90 1.38
C VAL A 473 -21.04 3.42 2.47
N SER A 474 -21.43 2.37 3.18
CA SER A 474 -20.56 1.74 4.17
C SER A 474 -19.26 1.25 3.54
N LEU A 475 -18.18 1.41 4.28
CA LEU A 475 -16.87 0.97 3.86
C LEU A 475 -16.78 -0.56 3.95
N PRO A 476 -15.98 -1.19 3.08
CA PRO A 476 -15.82 -2.63 3.07
C PRO A 476 -15.14 -3.16 4.34
N VAL A 477 -15.37 -4.43 4.66
CA VAL A 477 -14.73 -5.11 5.80
C VAL A 477 -13.24 -5.27 5.58
N HIS A 478 -12.43 -4.94 6.59
CA HIS A 478 -10.99 -5.09 6.54
C HIS A 478 -10.53 -6.29 7.35
N THR A 479 -9.75 -7.18 6.72
CA THR A 479 -9.23 -8.38 7.37
C THR A 479 -7.71 -8.40 7.36
N VAL A 480 -7.14 -9.21 8.24
CA VAL A 480 -5.71 -9.46 8.39
C VAL A 480 -5.41 -10.88 7.94
N THR A 481 -4.33 -11.06 7.18
CA THR A 481 -3.83 -12.40 6.82
C THR A 481 -2.56 -12.72 7.59
N PHE A 482 -2.56 -13.85 8.30
CA PHE A 482 -1.40 -14.39 9.00
C PHE A 482 -1.16 -15.83 8.54
N GLY A 483 -0.16 -16.04 7.68
CA GLY A 483 0.04 -17.33 7.03
C GLY A 483 -1.17 -17.69 6.16
N GLU A 484 -1.84 -18.80 6.48
CA GLU A 484 -3.08 -19.24 5.80
C GLU A 484 -4.34 -18.78 6.54
N GLN A 485 -4.20 -18.14 7.70
CA GLN A 485 -5.32 -17.71 8.54
C GLN A 485 -5.74 -16.29 8.18
N ILE A 486 -7.04 -16.04 8.23
CA ILE A 486 -7.63 -14.72 8.02
C ILE A 486 -8.39 -14.35 9.30
N PHE A 487 -8.16 -13.13 9.79
CA PHE A 487 -8.78 -12.57 10.98
C PHE A 487 -9.52 -11.29 10.62
N GLY A 488 -10.69 -11.05 11.19
CA GLY A 488 -11.47 -9.83 11.01
C GLY A 488 -12.96 -10.04 11.28
N CYS A 489 -13.70 -8.93 11.26
CA CYS A 489 -15.13 -8.86 11.52
C CYS A 489 -15.88 -9.90 10.66
N GLY A 490 -16.61 -10.82 11.29
CA GLY A 490 -17.45 -11.80 10.59
C GLY A 490 -16.68 -12.87 9.83
N VAL A 491 -15.35 -12.95 10.00
CA VAL A 491 -14.49 -14.00 9.43
C VAL A 491 -14.15 -15.03 10.49
N ASP A 492 -13.54 -14.59 11.59
CA ASP A 492 -13.13 -15.45 12.71
C ASP A 492 -13.84 -15.09 14.02
N ASP A 493 -14.81 -14.18 13.96
CA ASP A 493 -15.71 -13.83 15.05
C ASP A 493 -17.18 -13.70 14.55
N ASP A 494 -18.12 -13.60 15.50
CA ASP A 494 -19.55 -13.46 15.24
C ASP A 494 -20.03 -11.98 15.33
N THR A 495 -19.13 -11.01 15.10
CA THR A 495 -19.47 -9.58 15.21
C THR A 495 -20.53 -9.21 14.16
N ALA A 496 -21.50 -8.37 14.53
CA ALA A 496 -22.55 -7.92 13.62
C ALA A 496 -22.07 -6.71 12.78
N GLY A 497 -22.76 -6.39 11.67
CA GLY A 497 -22.40 -5.22 10.84
C GLY A 497 -21.20 -5.44 9.91
N CYS A 498 -20.77 -6.69 9.71
CA CYS A 498 -19.70 -7.05 8.77
C CYS A 498 -20.24 -7.36 7.34
N ASP A 499 -21.32 -6.72 6.91
CA ASP A 499 -22.04 -7.04 5.66
C ASP A 499 -21.55 -6.27 4.42
N GLY A 500 -20.53 -5.40 4.57
CA GLY A 500 -19.97 -4.55 3.52
C GLY A 500 -19.12 -5.24 2.44
N GLY A 501 -19.11 -6.57 2.35
CA GLY A 501 -18.17 -7.32 1.52
C GLY A 501 -16.74 -7.29 2.08
N ASN A 502 -15.94 -8.33 1.81
CA ASN A 502 -14.64 -8.51 2.45
C ASN A 502 -13.50 -7.98 1.56
N LEU A 503 -12.80 -6.94 2.01
CA LEU A 503 -11.42 -6.70 1.59
C LEU A 503 -10.51 -7.60 2.43
N ILE A 504 -10.15 -8.73 1.84
CA ILE A 504 -9.28 -9.69 2.49
C ILE A 504 -7.85 -9.14 2.51
N GLY A 505 -7.22 -9.08 3.68
CA GLY A 505 -5.81 -8.75 3.83
C GLY A 505 -4.98 -9.57 2.84
N GLY A 506 -4.17 -8.91 2.03
CA GLY A 506 -3.38 -9.62 1.03
C GLY A 506 -2.43 -10.61 1.70
N GLY A 507 -2.36 -11.86 1.22
CA GLY A 507 -1.20 -12.75 1.45
C GLY A 507 0.06 -12.27 0.72
N GLY A 508 0.15 -10.97 0.45
CA GLY A 508 1.24 -10.34 -0.27
C GLY A 508 2.46 -10.19 0.62
N THR A 509 3.64 -10.30 0.03
CA THR A 509 4.84 -9.61 0.52
C THR A 509 4.57 -8.11 0.58
N ILE A 510 5.35 -7.38 1.37
CA ILE A 510 5.36 -5.90 1.43
C ILE A 510 5.10 -5.31 0.03
N GLY A 511 3.93 -4.71 -0.17
CA GLY A 511 3.43 -4.14 -1.44
C GLY A 511 3.00 -5.15 -2.54
N ASP A 512 1.72 -5.15 -2.92
CA ASP A 512 1.24 -4.94 -4.31
C ASP A 512 -0.23 -5.34 -4.54
N GLY A 513 -1.05 -4.37 -4.94
CA GLY A 513 -2.49 -4.49 -5.23
C GLY A 513 -2.91 -5.31 -6.47
N ASP A 514 -4.19 -5.65 -6.46
CA ASP A 514 -5.10 -6.34 -7.39
C ASP A 514 -4.68 -6.72 -8.81
N GLY A 515 -4.79 -8.04 -9.06
CA GLY A 515 -4.83 -8.67 -10.39
C GLY A 515 -5.10 -10.18 -10.36
N GLY A 516 -5.35 -10.77 -9.18
CA GLY A 516 -5.57 -12.21 -9.00
C GLY A 516 -6.93 -12.52 -8.36
N ILE A 517 -7.36 -13.77 -8.44
CA ILE A 517 -8.28 -14.31 -7.42
C ILE A 517 -7.54 -14.19 -6.09
N ILE A 518 -8.20 -13.70 -5.04
CA ILE A 518 -7.61 -13.62 -3.70
C ILE A 518 -7.22 -15.04 -3.26
N GLY A 519 -5.95 -15.27 -2.92
CA GLY A 519 -5.42 -16.60 -2.60
C GLY A 519 -5.22 -17.50 -3.83
N ASP A 520 -5.53 -18.80 -3.71
CA ASP A 520 -5.41 -19.78 -4.79
C ASP A 520 -6.74 -20.22 -5.41
N GLY A 521 -7.85 -19.62 -4.98
CA GLY A 521 -9.18 -19.97 -5.46
C GLY A 521 -9.60 -21.41 -5.11
N ASP A 522 -10.51 -21.99 -5.88
CA ASP A 522 -11.05 -23.34 -5.64
C ASP A 522 -10.08 -24.43 -6.13
N GLN A 523 -9.15 -24.81 -5.27
CA GLN A 523 -8.11 -25.82 -5.56
C GLN A 523 -8.67 -27.19 -5.94
N ALA A 524 -9.90 -27.53 -5.53
CA ALA A 524 -10.52 -28.80 -5.91
C ALA A 524 -10.76 -28.90 -7.44
N LEU A 525 -10.75 -27.77 -8.15
CA LEU A 525 -10.85 -27.74 -9.61
C LEU A 525 -9.57 -28.20 -10.31
N CYS A 526 -8.43 -28.22 -9.60
CA CYS A 526 -7.14 -28.64 -10.14
C CYS A 526 -7.01 -30.17 -10.25
N ASP A 527 -7.80 -30.92 -9.49
CA ASP A 527 -7.81 -32.40 -9.50
C ASP A 527 -8.67 -33.00 -10.63
N SER A 528 -9.11 -32.19 -11.61
CA SER A 528 -9.98 -32.64 -12.69
C SER A 528 -9.30 -33.69 -13.57
N THR A 529 -9.94 -34.85 -13.75
CA THR A 529 -9.47 -35.90 -14.68
C THR A 529 -10.07 -35.76 -16.10
N ALA A 530 -10.69 -34.62 -16.40
CA ALA A 530 -11.31 -34.39 -17.71
C ALA A 530 -10.24 -34.17 -18.79
N SER A 531 -10.43 -34.74 -19.98
CA SER A 531 -9.50 -34.55 -21.11
C SER A 531 -9.67 -33.17 -21.74
N GLY A 532 -8.56 -32.46 -21.99
CA GLY A 532 -8.53 -31.14 -22.64
C GLY A 532 -8.34 -29.99 -21.65
N VAL A 533 -8.58 -28.75 -22.09
CA VAL A 533 -8.36 -27.55 -21.26
C VAL A 533 -9.34 -27.50 -20.10
N ASN A 534 -8.82 -27.37 -18.88
CA ASN A 534 -9.58 -27.20 -17.65
C ASN A 534 -10.00 -25.73 -17.46
N TRP A 535 -10.99 -25.29 -18.24
CA TRP A 535 -11.50 -23.92 -18.21
C TRP A 535 -12.04 -23.49 -16.84
N ASN A 536 -12.59 -24.42 -16.06
CA ASN A 536 -13.08 -24.13 -14.72
C ASN A 536 -11.94 -23.75 -13.78
N ALA A 537 -10.85 -24.53 -13.78
CA ALA A 537 -9.67 -24.18 -13.00
C ALA A 537 -9.06 -22.85 -13.47
N LEU A 538 -8.91 -22.63 -14.77
CA LEU A 538 -8.39 -21.35 -15.29
C LEU A 538 -9.22 -20.15 -14.81
N ALA A 539 -10.54 -20.29 -14.77
CA ALA A 539 -11.43 -19.23 -14.33
C ALA A 539 -11.42 -18.99 -12.80
N LYS A 540 -11.14 -20.02 -11.99
CA LYS A 540 -11.45 -20.00 -10.54
C LYS A 540 -10.35 -20.49 -9.60
N ALA A 541 -9.21 -20.95 -10.11
CA ALA A 541 -8.12 -21.51 -9.32
C ALA A 541 -6.74 -21.15 -9.87
N ASN A 542 -5.78 -20.96 -8.97
CA ASN A 542 -4.35 -20.92 -9.27
C ASN A 542 -3.77 -22.31 -8.98
N CYS A 543 -3.71 -23.19 -9.96
CA CYS A 543 -3.35 -24.57 -9.70
C CYS A 543 -1.88 -24.73 -9.33
N PRO A 544 -1.53 -25.67 -8.43
CA PRO A 544 -0.15 -25.85 -8.00
C PRO A 544 0.75 -26.29 -9.15
N LYS A 545 0.19 -27.05 -10.11
CA LYS A 545 0.91 -27.51 -11.29
C LYS A 545 0.36 -26.90 -12.57
N LEU A 546 1.25 -26.68 -13.53
CA LEU A 546 0.86 -26.20 -14.85
C LEU A 546 -0.06 -27.21 -15.54
N SER A 547 0.20 -28.50 -15.33
CA SER A 547 -0.48 -29.55 -16.03
C SER A 547 -1.94 -29.77 -15.60
N ASP A 548 -2.30 -29.35 -14.38
CA ASP A 548 -3.68 -29.34 -13.86
C ASP A 548 -4.66 -28.53 -14.73
N TYR A 549 -4.13 -27.61 -15.56
CA TYR A 549 -4.93 -26.84 -16.52
C TYR A 549 -5.19 -27.55 -17.85
N GLY A 550 -4.49 -28.64 -18.16
CA GLY A 550 -4.67 -29.40 -19.40
C GLY A 550 -4.44 -28.57 -20.68
N LEU A 551 -3.54 -27.57 -20.63
CA LEU A 551 -3.27 -26.68 -21.78
C LEU A 551 -2.55 -27.38 -22.94
N PHE A 552 -1.83 -28.46 -22.68
CA PHE A 552 -1.01 -29.18 -23.66
C PHE A 552 -1.34 -30.67 -23.66
N ALA A 553 -1.26 -31.30 -24.84
CA ALA A 553 -1.51 -32.74 -24.97
C ALA A 553 -0.42 -33.60 -24.31
N ASP A 554 0.82 -33.08 -24.30
CA ASP A 554 1.94 -33.62 -23.53
C ASP A 554 2.32 -32.59 -22.47
N GLU A 555 2.07 -32.94 -21.21
CA GLU A 555 2.31 -32.09 -20.05
C GLU A 555 3.80 -31.80 -19.83
N THR A 556 4.68 -32.63 -20.40
CA THR A 556 6.15 -32.48 -20.30
C THR A 556 6.74 -31.61 -21.42
N ASP A 557 5.94 -31.28 -22.44
CA ASP A 557 6.36 -30.46 -23.58
C ASP A 557 5.35 -29.34 -23.91
N PRO A 558 5.42 -28.20 -23.20
CA PRO A 558 4.53 -27.06 -23.40
C PRO A 558 4.90 -26.22 -24.64
N THR A 559 5.81 -26.70 -25.50
CA THR A 559 6.32 -25.94 -26.65
C THR A 559 5.55 -26.22 -27.94
N GLN A 560 4.73 -27.27 -27.94
CA GLN A 560 3.97 -27.76 -29.08
C GLN A 560 2.69 -28.47 -28.63
N ASN A 561 1.86 -28.89 -29.59
CA ASN A 561 0.68 -29.74 -29.35
C ASN A 561 -0.29 -29.19 -28.27
N ALA A 562 -0.54 -27.88 -28.28
CA ALA A 562 -1.51 -27.24 -27.39
C ALA A 562 -2.94 -27.76 -27.63
N ASN A 563 -3.69 -27.94 -26.54
CA ASN A 563 -5.10 -28.32 -26.59
C ASN A 563 -5.95 -27.11 -26.99
N GLY A 564 -6.13 -26.89 -28.30
CA GLY A 564 -6.92 -25.78 -28.83
C GLY A 564 -6.24 -24.40 -28.79
N GLY A 565 -4.99 -24.33 -28.31
CA GLY A 565 -4.19 -23.11 -28.31
C GLY A 565 -3.58 -22.81 -29.68
N MET A 566 -3.58 -21.53 -30.08
CA MET A 566 -2.96 -21.06 -31.33
C MET A 566 -1.52 -20.59 -31.06
N PRO A 567 -0.51 -21.20 -31.70
CA PRO A 567 0.86 -20.73 -31.60
C PRO A 567 1.03 -19.38 -32.29
N TYR A 568 1.91 -18.55 -31.75
CA TYR A 568 2.31 -17.29 -32.38
C TYR A 568 3.70 -16.87 -31.95
N ASP A 569 4.32 -15.97 -32.72
CA ASP A 569 5.58 -15.34 -32.38
C ASP A 569 5.56 -13.84 -32.70
N LEU A 570 6.54 -13.11 -32.18
CA LEU A 570 6.70 -11.68 -32.40
C LEU A 570 7.89 -11.43 -33.33
N ASN A 571 7.71 -10.58 -34.35
CA ASN A 571 8.78 -10.21 -35.30
C ASN A 571 10.07 -9.75 -34.58
N THR A 572 9.91 -8.94 -33.52
CA THR A 572 10.98 -8.58 -32.60
C THR A 572 10.48 -8.86 -31.19
N GLN A 573 11.26 -9.61 -30.41
CA GLN A 573 10.85 -10.10 -29.09
C GLN A 573 11.50 -9.32 -27.96
N LEU A 574 10.80 -9.23 -26.81
CA LEU A 574 11.42 -8.79 -25.55
C LEU A 574 12.59 -9.73 -25.21
N PHE A 575 13.75 -9.16 -24.89
CA PHE A 575 14.94 -9.90 -24.52
C PHE A 575 14.83 -10.46 -23.09
N THR A 576 15.22 -11.72 -22.91
CA THR A 576 15.22 -12.40 -21.60
C THR A 576 16.38 -13.39 -21.60
N ASP A 577 17.59 -12.91 -21.34
CA ASP A 577 18.80 -13.73 -21.17
C ASP A 577 19.02 -14.80 -22.24
N TYR A 578 18.78 -14.41 -23.51
CA TYR A 578 18.86 -15.29 -24.67
C TYR A 578 17.90 -16.50 -24.69
N ALA A 579 16.98 -16.61 -23.73
CA ALA A 579 15.96 -17.67 -23.71
C ALA A 579 15.01 -17.56 -24.91
N SER A 580 14.79 -18.71 -25.55
CA SER A 580 13.74 -18.95 -26.54
C SER A 580 12.37 -18.87 -25.86
N LYS A 581 11.34 -18.44 -26.59
CA LYS A 581 10.00 -18.20 -26.05
C LYS A 581 8.94 -18.86 -26.92
N TYR A 582 8.24 -19.84 -26.38
CA TYR A 582 7.14 -20.53 -27.03
C TYR A 582 5.82 -19.95 -26.51
N ARG A 583 4.96 -19.47 -27.41
CA ARG A 583 3.74 -18.76 -27.03
C ARG A 583 2.51 -19.37 -27.67
N PHE A 584 1.46 -19.44 -26.86
CA PHE A 584 0.14 -19.87 -27.29
C PHE A 584 -0.91 -18.92 -26.74
N VAL A 585 -1.95 -18.67 -27.54
CA VAL A 585 -3.19 -18.06 -27.07
C VAL A 585 -4.30 -19.09 -27.09
N PHE A 586 -4.98 -19.25 -25.96
CA PHE A 586 -6.16 -20.08 -25.79
C PHE A 586 -7.35 -19.16 -25.57
N MET A 587 -8.45 -19.44 -26.26
CA MET A 587 -9.69 -18.68 -26.08
C MET A 587 -10.88 -19.61 -25.88
N PRO A 588 -11.88 -19.19 -25.08
CA PRO A 588 -13.14 -19.90 -24.99
C PRO A 588 -13.85 -20.01 -26.35
N ASP A 589 -14.55 -21.12 -26.55
CA ASP A 589 -15.27 -21.40 -27.80
C ASP A 589 -16.24 -20.26 -28.18
N GLY A 590 -16.18 -19.84 -29.45
CA GLY A 590 -17.06 -18.82 -30.01
C GLY A 590 -16.74 -17.38 -29.61
N THR A 591 -15.71 -17.14 -28.80
CA THR A 591 -15.25 -15.79 -28.43
C THR A 591 -14.18 -15.29 -29.40
N LYS A 592 -13.95 -13.97 -29.44
CA LYS A 592 -12.98 -13.31 -30.33
C LYS A 592 -12.34 -12.11 -29.65
N ALA A 593 -11.07 -11.87 -29.90
CA ALA A 593 -10.40 -10.62 -29.52
C ALA A 593 -10.72 -9.50 -30.53
N GLN A 594 -10.85 -8.26 -30.04
CA GLN A 594 -10.97 -7.10 -30.92
C GLN A 594 -9.59 -6.59 -31.35
N TYR A 595 -9.47 -6.25 -32.62
CA TYR A 595 -8.32 -5.53 -33.14
C TYR A 595 -8.09 -4.21 -32.40
N SER A 596 -6.84 -3.95 -32.06
CA SER A 596 -6.33 -2.68 -31.57
C SER A 596 -5.12 -2.30 -32.40
N GLU A 597 -5.09 -1.07 -32.90
CA GLU A 597 -4.01 -0.59 -33.78
C GLU A 597 -2.69 -0.44 -33.01
N ASN A 598 -2.76 0.17 -31.82
CA ASN A 598 -1.58 0.55 -31.05
C ASN A 598 -1.37 -0.27 -29.78
N GLU A 599 -2.41 -0.86 -29.22
CA GLU A 599 -2.33 -1.64 -27.98
C GLU A 599 -2.41 -3.14 -28.23
N ALA A 600 -2.31 -3.92 -27.15
CA ALA A 600 -2.65 -5.33 -27.21
C ALA A 600 -4.10 -5.47 -27.65
N PHE A 601 -4.41 -6.56 -28.35
CA PHE A 601 -5.79 -6.87 -28.69
C PHE A 601 -6.68 -6.94 -27.45
N ASP A 602 -7.93 -6.53 -27.60
CA ASP A 602 -8.90 -6.62 -26.50
C ASP A 602 -9.43 -8.05 -26.43
N PHE A 603 -8.85 -8.84 -25.51
CA PHE A 603 -9.17 -10.24 -25.37
C PHE A 603 -10.39 -10.47 -24.45
N PRO A 604 -11.27 -11.41 -24.81
CA PRO A 604 -12.43 -11.76 -23.99
C PRO A 604 -12.01 -12.45 -22.68
N VAL A 605 -12.89 -12.36 -21.67
CA VAL A 605 -12.78 -13.14 -20.43
C VAL A 605 -12.70 -14.64 -20.74
N GLY A 606 -11.79 -15.32 -20.06
CA GLY A 606 -11.42 -16.71 -20.27
C GLY A 606 -10.16 -16.88 -21.13
N THR A 607 -9.65 -15.83 -21.76
CA THR A 607 -8.41 -15.93 -22.57
C THR A 607 -7.21 -16.31 -21.70
N VAL A 608 -6.36 -17.21 -22.20
CA VAL A 608 -5.07 -17.55 -21.60
C VAL A 608 -3.97 -17.30 -22.61
N ILE A 609 -2.94 -16.56 -22.21
CA ILE A 609 -1.69 -16.46 -22.96
C ILE A 609 -0.64 -17.25 -22.17
N SER A 610 -0.15 -18.32 -22.77
CA SER A 610 0.97 -19.10 -22.21
C SER A 610 2.27 -18.66 -22.87
N LYS A 611 3.32 -18.46 -22.06
CA LYS A 611 4.67 -18.20 -22.54
C LYS A 611 5.67 -19.08 -21.79
N THR A 612 6.22 -20.08 -22.48
CA THR A 612 7.28 -20.93 -21.96
C THR A 612 8.64 -20.40 -22.39
N PHE A 613 9.56 -20.30 -21.43
CA PHE A 613 10.94 -19.90 -21.66
C PHE A 613 11.85 -21.12 -21.58
N ALA A 614 12.65 -21.29 -22.62
CA ALA A 614 13.62 -22.38 -22.72
C ALA A 614 14.99 -21.80 -23.04
N LEU A 615 16.01 -22.22 -22.29
CA LEU A 615 17.37 -21.70 -22.44
C LEU A 615 18.19 -22.65 -23.33
N PRO A 616 18.67 -22.22 -24.50
CA PRO A 616 19.57 -23.04 -25.30
C PRO A 616 20.91 -23.24 -24.59
N ALA A 617 21.52 -24.41 -24.78
CA ALA A 617 22.91 -24.60 -24.37
C ALA A 617 23.87 -23.69 -25.15
N ASP A 618 23.53 -23.40 -26.41
CA ASP A 618 24.27 -22.52 -27.32
C ASP A 618 23.28 -21.72 -28.18
N THR A 619 23.38 -20.38 -28.18
CA THR A 619 22.44 -19.52 -28.92
C THR A 619 22.48 -19.74 -30.43
N SER A 620 23.54 -20.37 -30.97
CA SER A 620 23.62 -20.78 -32.38
C SER A 620 22.82 -22.05 -32.71
N LYS A 621 22.32 -22.76 -31.69
CA LYS A 621 21.59 -24.04 -31.81
C LYS A 621 20.27 -23.99 -31.02
N ARG A 622 19.32 -23.22 -31.54
CA ARG A 622 17.97 -23.09 -30.95
C ARG A 622 17.05 -24.26 -31.33
N GLY A 623 15.95 -24.37 -30.60
CA GLY A 623 14.92 -25.40 -30.73
C GLY A 623 14.94 -26.36 -29.54
N ILE A 624 13.75 -26.77 -29.09
CA ILE A 624 13.53 -27.47 -27.82
C ILE A 624 14.45 -28.69 -27.57
N ALA A 625 14.86 -29.41 -28.63
CA ALA A 625 15.81 -30.52 -28.53
C ALA A 625 17.21 -30.13 -28.03
N ASN A 626 17.55 -28.84 -28.05
CA ASN A 626 18.83 -28.25 -27.62
C ASN A 626 18.67 -27.27 -26.45
N GLU A 627 17.47 -27.21 -25.84
CA GLU A 627 17.09 -26.20 -24.84
C GLU A 627 16.64 -26.84 -23.53
N ASP A 628 16.87 -26.15 -22.42
CA ASP A 628 16.38 -26.51 -21.08
C ASP A 628 15.12 -25.69 -20.75
N LEU A 629 14.00 -26.33 -20.41
CA LEU A 629 12.80 -25.63 -19.96
C LEU A 629 13.06 -24.96 -18.60
N ILE A 630 12.83 -23.65 -18.50
CA ILE A 630 13.13 -22.89 -17.28
C ILE A 630 11.84 -22.55 -16.53
N GLU A 631 10.92 -21.87 -17.21
CA GLU A 631 9.67 -21.42 -16.64
C GLU A 631 8.55 -21.34 -17.69
N THR A 632 7.31 -21.33 -17.23
CA THR A 632 6.13 -21.01 -18.01
C THR A 632 5.32 -19.95 -17.29
N ARG A 633 5.02 -18.83 -17.95
CA ARG A 633 4.15 -17.79 -17.40
C ARG A 633 2.79 -17.87 -18.08
N LEU A 634 1.74 -17.92 -17.28
CA LEU A 634 0.36 -17.77 -17.73
C LEU A 634 -0.11 -16.35 -17.47
N LEU A 635 -0.68 -15.70 -18.49
CA LEU A 635 -1.56 -14.55 -18.31
C LEU A 635 -3.00 -15.02 -18.55
N ILE A 636 -3.85 -14.93 -17.53
CA ILE A 636 -5.22 -15.41 -17.57
C ILE A 636 -6.17 -14.22 -17.44
N LYS A 637 -7.03 -13.98 -18.44
CA LYS A 637 -8.06 -12.94 -18.40
C LYS A 637 -9.29 -13.48 -17.67
N ARG A 638 -9.42 -13.18 -16.38
CA ARG A 638 -10.59 -13.49 -15.57
C ARG A 638 -11.58 -12.32 -15.58
N ALA A 639 -12.76 -12.53 -15.00
CA ALA A 639 -13.77 -11.47 -14.86
C ALA A 639 -13.23 -10.26 -14.08
N SER A 640 -12.34 -10.50 -13.11
CA SER A 640 -11.66 -9.47 -12.32
C SER A 640 -10.50 -8.77 -13.04
N GLY A 641 -10.07 -9.25 -14.21
CA GLY A 641 -8.92 -8.70 -14.92
C GLY A 641 -7.89 -9.75 -15.32
N TRP A 642 -6.70 -9.29 -15.71
CA TRP A 642 -5.59 -10.18 -16.07
C TRP A 642 -4.81 -10.61 -14.83
N THR A 643 -4.58 -11.91 -14.68
CA THR A 643 -3.71 -12.49 -13.65
C THR A 643 -2.44 -13.04 -14.29
N ALA A 644 -1.28 -12.77 -13.68
CA ALA A 644 -0.01 -13.39 -14.06
C ALA A 644 0.37 -14.50 -13.07
N LEU A 645 0.67 -15.70 -13.58
CA LEU A 645 1.08 -16.85 -12.79
C LEU A 645 2.41 -17.42 -13.34
N PRO A 646 3.54 -17.24 -12.62
CA PRO A 646 4.81 -17.85 -12.99
C PRO A 646 4.90 -19.30 -12.48
N TYR A 647 5.29 -20.22 -13.36
CA TYR A 647 5.54 -21.63 -13.06
C TYR A 647 7.00 -21.97 -13.34
N VAL A 648 7.65 -22.68 -12.42
CA VAL A 648 9.05 -23.10 -12.55
C VAL A 648 9.12 -24.60 -12.85
N TRP A 649 9.83 -24.96 -13.91
CA TRP A 649 9.99 -26.36 -14.31
C TRP A 649 10.85 -27.14 -13.31
N ASN A 650 10.36 -28.30 -12.88
CA ASN A 650 11.10 -29.15 -11.95
C ASN A 650 12.37 -29.74 -12.60
N ALA A 651 13.27 -30.30 -11.79
CA ALA A 651 14.53 -30.86 -12.28
C ALA A 651 14.34 -32.02 -13.27
N GLN A 652 13.25 -32.78 -13.14
CA GLN A 652 12.89 -33.91 -14.00
C GLN A 652 12.23 -33.50 -15.31
N LYS A 653 11.87 -32.21 -15.46
CA LYS A 653 11.08 -31.66 -16.57
C LYS A 653 9.76 -32.38 -16.79
N SER A 654 9.19 -32.93 -15.70
CA SER A 654 7.92 -33.65 -15.77
C SER A 654 6.72 -32.73 -15.63
N ASP A 655 6.92 -31.55 -15.04
CA ASP A 655 5.88 -30.53 -14.81
C ASP A 655 6.54 -29.21 -14.37
N ALA A 656 5.74 -28.15 -14.29
CA ALA A 656 6.11 -26.87 -13.71
C ALA A 656 5.20 -26.53 -12.52
N VAL A 657 5.79 -25.97 -11.46
CA VAL A 657 5.09 -25.67 -10.20
C VAL A 657 4.90 -24.16 -10.05
N LEU A 658 3.69 -23.76 -9.64
CA LEU A 658 3.35 -22.36 -9.39
C LEU A 658 4.30 -21.79 -8.34
N THR A 659 4.99 -20.71 -8.68
CA THR A 659 5.99 -20.09 -7.82
C THR A 659 5.74 -18.59 -7.70
N LYS A 660 4.76 -18.22 -6.87
CA LYS A 660 4.35 -16.81 -6.63
C LYS A 660 5.51 -15.84 -6.33
N PRO A 661 6.51 -16.17 -5.49
CA PRO A 661 7.64 -15.27 -5.22
C PRO A 661 8.65 -15.19 -6.36
N GLY A 662 8.47 -15.95 -7.45
CA GLY A 662 9.49 -16.12 -8.47
C GLY A 662 10.59 -17.09 -8.04
N ALA A 663 11.65 -17.18 -8.82
CA ALA A 663 12.78 -18.07 -8.57
C ALA A 663 14.06 -17.53 -9.17
N ILE A 664 15.19 -17.92 -8.59
CA ILE A 664 16.52 -17.62 -9.12
C ILE A 664 17.18 -18.96 -9.44
N GLN A 665 17.72 -19.08 -10.65
CA GLN A 665 18.41 -20.28 -11.10
C GLN A 665 19.76 -19.90 -11.72
N ALA A 666 20.84 -20.46 -11.20
CA ALA A 666 22.13 -20.36 -11.86
C ALA A 666 22.07 -21.07 -13.21
N LYS A 667 22.43 -20.35 -14.28
CA LYS A 667 22.40 -20.83 -15.66
C LYS A 667 23.69 -20.46 -16.39
N THR A 668 23.96 -21.24 -17.43
CA THR A 668 25.05 -20.98 -18.36
C THR A 668 24.54 -21.14 -19.78
N VAL A 669 24.91 -20.21 -20.65
CA VAL A 669 24.66 -20.28 -22.10
C VAL A 669 25.94 -20.01 -22.86
N MET A 670 26.20 -20.78 -23.91
CA MET A 670 27.23 -20.43 -24.88
C MET A 670 26.67 -19.39 -25.86
N HIS A 671 27.31 -18.24 -25.95
CA HIS A 671 26.95 -17.18 -26.88
C HIS A 671 28.20 -16.72 -27.62
N LYS A 672 28.20 -16.80 -28.96
CA LYS A 672 29.35 -16.43 -29.82
C LYS A 672 30.69 -17.07 -29.40
N GLY A 673 30.63 -18.30 -28.88
CA GLY A 673 31.80 -19.04 -28.40
C GLY A 673 32.27 -18.69 -26.99
N GLU A 674 31.59 -17.78 -26.29
CA GLU A 674 31.83 -17.43 -24.88
C GLU A 674 30.79 -18.11 -23.98
N ALA A 675 31.24 -18.68 -22.86
CA ALA A 675 30.35 -19.19 -21.81
C ALA A 675 29.90 -18.03 -20.91
N LYS A 676 28.62 -17.68 -20.96
CA LYS A 676 28.02 -16.67 -20.07
C LYS A 676 27.30 -17.39 -18.92
N THR A 677 27.81 -17.23 -17.71
CA THR A 677 27.17 -17.76 -16.48
C THR A 677 26.51 -16.61 -15.73
N PHE A 678 25.28 -16.81 -15.31
CA PHE A 678 24.45 -15.78 -14.71
C PHE A 678 23.31 -16.40 -13.91
N ASP A 679 22.68 -15.58 -13.07
CA ASP A 679 21.47 -15.96 -12.36
C ASP A 679 20.24 -15.60 -13.19
N TYR A 680 19.54 -16.60 -13.70
CA TYR A 680 18.26 -16.41 -14.38
C TYR A 680 17.19 -16.11 -13.34
N VAL A 681 16.52 -14.97 -13.47
CA VAL A 681 15.47 -14.53 -12.53
C VAL A 681 14.09 -14.72 -13.17
N VAL A 682 13.32 -15.64 -12.59
CA VAL A 682 11.88 -15.77 -12.79
C VAL A 682 11.19 -14.71 -11.92
N PRO A 683 10.50 -13.71 -12.49
CA PRO A 683 9.85 -12.66 -11.72
C PRO A 683 8.72 -13.18 -10.85
N SER A 684 8.54 -12.57 -9.68
CA SER A 684 7.36 -12.77 -8.83
C SER A 684 6.09 -12.24 -9.50
N ILE A 685 4.92 -12.63 -8.97
CA ILE A 685 3.62 -12.08 -9.42
C ILE A 685 3.58 -10.54 -9.29
N ASN A 686 4.24 -10.02 -8.26
CA ASN A 686 4.36 -8.60 -7.96
C ASN A 686 5.27 -7.89 -8.99
N GLN A 687 6.44 -8.46 -9.26
CA GLN A 687 7.33 -7.96 -10.32
C GLN A 687 6.70 -8.03 -11.71
N CYS A 688 5.75 -8.95 -11.96
CA CYS A 688 4.99 -8.94 -13.21
C CYS A 688 4.18 -7.65 -13.38
N LYS A 689 3.60 -7.10 -12.30
CA LYS A 689 2.79 -5.86 -12.35
C LYS A 689 3.62 -4.64 -12.75
N GLN A 690 4.89 -4.59 -12.34
CA GLN A 690 5.79 -3.47 -12.66
C GLN A 690 5.88 -3.21 -14.18
N CYS A 691 5.97 -4.26 -14.99
CA CYS A 691 6.00 -4.16 -16.46
C CYS A 691 4.61 -4.12 -17.12
N HIS A 692 3.61 -4.76 -16.49
CA HIS A 692 2.30 -4.98 -17.11
C HIS A 692 1.23 -3.97 -16.69
N GLN A 693 1.56 -3.00 -15.85
CA GLN A 693 0.65 -1.90 -15.51
C GLN A 693 0.42 -0.96 -16.69
N PHE A 694 -0.83 -0.54 -16.85
CA PHE A 694 -1.25 0.45 -17.83
C PHE A 694 -2.42 1.25 -17.26
N LYS A 695 -2.28 2.58 -17.17
CA LYS A 695 -3.33 3.47 -16.70
C LYS A 695 -3.90 4.27 -17.87
N ALA A 696 -5.07 3.88 -18.38
CA ALA A 696 -5.70 4.65 -19.44
C ALA A 696 -6.17 6.02 -18.93
N GLU A 697 -6.32 6.98 -19.82
CA GLU A 697 -6.94 8.27 -19.50
C GLU A 697 -8.37 8.04 -19.00
N GLY A 698 -8.65 8.47 -17.76
CA GLY A 698 -9.93 8.25 -17.08
C GLY A 698 -10.02 7.00 -16.20
N ASP A 699 -9.02 6.12 -16.20
CA ASP A 699 -8.94 5.04 -15.21
C ASP A 699 -8.54 5.60 -13.83
N GLU A 700 -9.24 5.20 -12.77
CA GLU A 700 -8.87 5.55 -11.39
C GLU A 700 -7.53 4.89 -11.00
N PHE A 701 -7.34 3.62 -11.38
CA PHE A 701 -6.17 2.80 -11.04
C PHE A 701 -5.51 2.18 -12.28
N PRO A 702 -4.18 1.95 -12.26
CA PRO A 702 -3.51 1.20 -13.32
C PRO A 702 -4.04 -0.24 -13.38
N ARG A 703 -4.34 -0.73 -14.57
CA ARG A 703 -4.78 -2.10 -14.82
C ARG A 703 -3.66 -2.95 -15.41
N PHE A 704 -3.68 -4.24 -15.14
CA PHE A 704 -2.75 -5.20 -15.76
C PHE A 704 -3.14 -5.47 -17.23
N VAL A 705 -2.21 -5.35 -18.18
CA VAL A 705 -2.42 -5.62 -19.61
C VAL A 705 -1.29 -6.44 -20.24
N PRO A 706 -1.55 -7.28 -21.25
CA PRO A 706 -0.50 -7.95 -22.02
C PRO A 706 0.38 -6.96 -22.80
N ILE A 707 1.65 -7.29 -22.97
CA ILE A 707 2.62 -6.43 -23.69
C ILE A 707 2.76 -6.85 -25.16
N GLY A 708 3.01 -8.13 -25.42
CA GLY A 708 3.41 -8.64 -26.74
C GLY A 708 2.32 -8.75 -27.84
N PRO A 709 1.06 -9.13 -27.54
CA PRO A 709 0.02 -9.36 -28.57
C PRO A 709 -0.54 -8.10 -29.23
N LYS A 710 0.33 -7.27 -29.81
CA LYS A 710 -0.03 -6.05 -30.55
C LYS A 710 0.12 -6.31 -32.05
N ALA A 711 -0.77 -5.72 -32.85
CA ALA A 711 -0.85 -5.96 -34.29
C ALA A 711 0.51 -5.88 -35.00
N ARG A 712 1.31 -4.86 -34.68
CA ARG A 712 2.60 -4.61 -35.32
C ARG A 712 3.68 -5.66 -35.08
N PHE A 713 3.60 -6.39 -33.97
CA PHE A 713 4.53 -7.48 -33.67
C PHE A 713 4.10 -8.80 -34.31
N LEU A 714 2.80 -8.97 -34.58
CA LEU A 714 2.23 -10.16 -35.20
C LEU A 714 2.06 -10.02 -36.72
N ASN A 715 2.21 -8.83 -37.30
CA ASN A 715 2.14 -8.63 -38.74
C ASN A 715 3.39 -9.20 -39.44
N GLY A 716 3.44 -10.53 -39.57
CA GLY A 716 4.52 -11.31 -40.14
C GLY A 716 4.05 -12.74 -40.41
N ASP A 717 4.79 -13.46 -41.24
CA ASP A 717 4.46 -14.84 -41.57
C ASP A 717 4.93 -15.79 -40.47
N PHE A 718 4.12 -16.78 -40.14
CA PHE A 718 4.45 -17.86 -39.22
C PHE A 718 4.20 -19.21 -39.90
N ALA A 719 5.11 -20.16 -39.66
CA ALA A 719 5.01 -21.50 -40.20
C ALA A 719 4.11 -22.36 -39.30
N TYR A 720 2.81 -22.39 -39.62
CA TYR A 720 1.88 -23.32 -38.99
C TYR A 720 2.05 -24.73 -39.58
N ALA A 721 1.51 -25.74 -38.90
CA ALA A 721 1.63 -27.14 -39.32
C ALA A 721 1.06 -27.40 -40.73
N ASP A 722 0.07 -26.60 -41.16
CA ASP A 722 -0.62 -26.71 -42.45
C ASP A 722 -0.10 -25.73 -43.52
N ALA A 723 0.36 -24.54 -43.14
CA ALA A 723 0.82 -23.51 -44.07
C ALA A 723 1.67 -22.42 -43.41
N THR A 724 2.52 -21.76 -44.19
CA THR A 724 3.15 -20.49 -43.81
C THR A 724 2.27 -19.34 -44.24
N VAL A 725 1.70 -18.60 -43.28
CA VAL A 725 0.76 -17.49 -43.55
C VAL A 725 0.96 -16.36 -42.54
N ASN A 726 0.51 -15.15 -42.87
CA ASN A 726 0.53 -14.02 -41.95
C ASN A 726 -0.30 -14.32 -40.69
N GLN A 727 0.28 -14.11 -39.50
CA GLN A 727 -0.35 -14.49 -38.23
C GLN A 727 -1.69 -13.78 -37.98
N LEU A 728 -1.82 -12.51 -38.37
CA LEU A 728 -3.08 -11.77 -38.20
C LEU A 728 -4.19 -12.34 -39.08
N SER A 729 -3.88 -12.68 -40.34
CA SER A 729 -4.83 -13.37 -41.21
C SER A 729 -5.15 -14.78 -40.71
N ARG A 730 -4.18 -15.49 -40.12
CA ARG A 730 -4.44 -16.78 -39.48
C ARG A 730 -5.40 -16.63 -38.31
N TRP A 731 -5.16 -15.65 -37.43
CA TRP A 731 -6.01 -15.39 -36.29
C TRP A 731 -7.43 -14.97 -36.72
N GLN A 732 -7.56 -14.15 -37.77
CA GLN A 732 -8.88 -13.78 -38.30
C GLN A 732 -9.63 -14.99 -38.90
N SER A 733 -8.97 -15.79 -39.72
CA SER A 733 -9.59 -16.97 -40.36
C SER A 733 -9.89 -18.11 -39.38
N ALA A 734 -9.10 -18.23 -38.31
CA ALA A 734 -9.36 -19.15 -37.19
C ALA A 734 -10.43 -18.65 -36.22
N GLY A 735 -10.98 -17.45 -36.43
CA GLY A 735 -11.98 -16.86 -35.54
C GLY A 735 -11.42 -16.39 -34.20
N ILE A 736 -10.12 -16.12 -34.11
CA ILE A 736 -9.44 -15.61 -32.90
C ILE A 736 -9.51 -14.08 -32.83
N LEU A 737 -9.42 -13.41 -33.97
CA LEU A 737 -9.37 -11.96 -34.08
C LEU A 737 -10.50 -11.45 -34.96
N GLU A 738 -11.15 -10.35 -34.57
CA GLU A 738 -12.08 -9.62 -35.42
C GLU A 738 -11.73 -8.13 -35.52
N GLY A 739 -12.32 -7.46 -36.52
CA GLY A 739 -12.02 -6.05 -36.80
C GLY A 739 -10.67 -5.77 -37.46
N LEU A 740 -9.92 -6.80 -37.88
CA LEU A 740 -8.66 -6.65 -38.60
C LEU A 740 -8.89 -5.89 -39.92
N PRO A 741 -8.24 -4.72 -40.15
CA PRO A 741 -8.32 -4.02 -41.43
C PRO A 741 -7.46 -4.72 -42.50
N GLU A 742 -7.44 -4.16 -43.72
CA GLU A 742 -6.56 -4.64 -44.79
C GLU A 742 -5.10 -4.72 -44.30
N LEU A 743 -4.44 -5.87 -44.49
CA LEU A 743 -3.10 -6.10 -43.93
C LEU A 743 -2.07 -5.03 -44.34
N SER A 744 -2.22 -4.46 -45.53
CA SER A 744 -1.33 -3.40 -46.03
C SER A 744 -1.42 -2.10 -45.22
N SER A 745 -2.49 -1.87 -44.46
CA SER A 745 -2.63 -0.72 -43.57
C SER A 745 -2.25 -1.01 -42.12
N VAL A 746 -2.02 -2.28 -41.75
CA VAL A 746 -1.61 -2.65 -40.40
C VAL A 746 -0.11 -2.36 -40.23
N PRO A 747 0.32 -1.62 -39.20
CA PRO A 747 1.74 -1.38 -38.95
C PRO A 747 2.51 -2.70 -38.82
N LYS A 748 3.80 -2.69 -39.17
CA LYS A 748 4.70 -3.83 -39.03
C LYS A 748 6.01 -3.37 -38.41
N VAL A 749 6.41 -4.00 -37.32
CA VAL A 749 7.76 -3.86 -36.75
C VAL A 749 8.73 -4.74 -37.58
N PRO A 750 9.90 -4.23 -38.00
CA PRO A 750 10.95 -5.06 -38.60
C PRO A 750 11.32 -6.23 -37.69
N ALA A 751 11.66 -7.36 -38.29
CA ALA A 751 12.16 -8.48 -37.51
C ALA A 751 13.62 -8.23 -37.10
N PHE A 752 13.95 -8.56 -35.85
CA PHE A 752 15.31 -8.40 -35.31
C PHE A 752 15.61 -9.55 -34.34
N HIS A 753 16.64 -10.31 -34.65
CA HIS A 753 17.07 -11.50 -33.93
C HIS A 753 18.59 -11.48 -33.68
N ASP A 754 19.05 -12.39 -32.82
CA ASP A 754 20.47 -12.62 -32.61
C ASP A 754 21.19 -12.91 -33.96
N GLY A 755 22.27 -12.19 -34.24
CA GLY A 755 23.03 -12.27 -35.50
C GLY A 755 22.70 -11.17 -36.51
N ASP A 756 21.56 -10.48 -36.37
CA ASP A 756 21.16 -9.39 -37.26
C ASP A 756 22.03 -8.13 -37.07
N GLU A 757 22.77 -8.02 -35.97
CA GLU A 757 23.70 -6.93 -35.72
C GLU A 757 24.81 -6.82 -36.79
N ALA A 758 25.14 -7.94 -37.45
CA ALA A 758 26.09 -7.99 -38.56
C ALA A 758 25.63 -7.19 -39.79
N GLY A 759 24.31 -6.96 -39.94
CA GLY A 759 23.69 -6.26 -41.06
C GLY A 759 23.43 -4.77 -40.83
N LEU A 760 23.59 -4.24 -39.61
CA LEU A 760 23.15 -2.90 -39.23
C LEU A 760 23.76 -1.79 -40.10
N ALA A 761 25.03 -1.91 -40.45
CA ALA A 761 25.73 -0.94 -41.28
C ALA A 761 25.18 -0.85 -42.71
N ALA A 762 24.48 -1.88 -43.20
CA ALA A 762 23.89 -1.92 -44.53
C ALA A 762 22.46 -1.36 -44.59
N LEU A 763 21.81 -1.14 -43.45
CA LEU A 763 20.48 -0.54 -43.38
C LEU A 763 20.54 0.93 -43.79
N ASP A 764 19.53 1.42 -44.52
CA ASP A 764 19.32 2.86 -44.66
C ASP A 764 18.80 3.46 -43.34
N ASP A 765 18.87 4.80 -43.21
CA ASP A 765 18.53 5.48 -41.95
C ASP A 765 17.08 5.25 -41.53
N ALA A 766 16.17 5.14 -42.51
CA ALA A 766 14.75 4.91 -42.26
C ALA A 766 14.51 3.50 -41.69
N SER A 767 15.10 2.48 -42.31
CA SER A 767 15.00 1.09 -41.86
C SER A 767 15.66 0.89 -40.51
N LEU A 768 16.82 1.52 -40.27
CA LEU A 768 17.50 1.51 -38.98
C LEU A 768 16.63 2.16 -37.88
N MET A 769 16.03 3.32 -38.16
CA MET A 769 15.12 3.99 -37.23
C MET A 769 13.90 3.11 -36.88
N GLN A 770 13.26 2.48 -37.87
CA GLN A 770 12.12 1.60 -37.59
C GLN A 770 12.55 0.36 -36.79
N THR A 771 13.71 -0.22 -37.08
CA THR A 771 14.22 -1.38 -36.35
C THR A 771 14.55 -1.01 -34.89
N ALA A 772 15.23 0.12 -34.67
CA ALA A 772 15.54 0.62 -33.33
C ALA A 772 14.28 0.93 -32.52
N LYS A 773 13.29 1.62 -33.10
CA LYS A 773 12.01 1.89 -32.43
C LYS A 773 11.23 0.62 -32.13
N GLY A 774 11.23 -0.37 -33.03
CA GLY A 774 10.58 -1.65 -32.81
C GLY A 774 11.21 -2.42 -31.63
N TYR A 775 12.54 -2.38 -31.55
CA TYR A 775 13.30 -2.96 -30.45
C TYR A 775 13.04 -2.24 -29.11
N LEU A 776 13.03 -0.91 -29.11
CA LEU A 776 12.73 -0.11 -27.91
C LEU A 776 11.26 -0.23 -27.48
N ASP A 777 10.32 -0.41 -28.41
CA ASP A 777 8.91 -0.58 -28.06
C ASP A 777 8.71 -1.84 -27.21
N ILE A 778 9.13 -3.00 -27.73
CA ILE A 778 8.89 -4.27 -27.04
C ILE A 778 9.67 -4.38 -25.72
N ASN A 779 10.87 -3.78 -25.63
CA ASN A 779 11.72 -3.88 -24.44
C ASN A 779 11.47 -2.77 -23.41
N CYS A 780 11.03 -1.57 -23.81
CA CYS A 780 11.07 -0.39 -22.93
C CYS A 780 9.78 0.45 -22.93
N ALA A 781 9.00 0.48 -24.02
CA ALA A 781 7.89 1.44 -24.14
C ALA A 781 6.70 1.15 -23.23
N HIS A 782 6.57 -0.07 -22.70
CA HIS A 782 5.54 -0.36 -21.69
C HIS A 782 5.77 0.44 -20.39
N CYS A 783 7.02 0.76 -20.05
CA CYS A 783 7.37 1.69 -18.97
C CYS A 783 7.48 3.13 -19.48
N HIS A 784 8.16 3.34 -20.60
CA HIS A 784 8.45 4.64 -21.20
C HIS A 784 7.36 5.07 -22.18
N ARG A 785 6.20 5.42 -21.61
CA ARG A 785 5.02 5.97 -22.28
C ARG A 785 4.22 6.81 -21.27
N PRO A 786 3.29 7.68 -21.70
CA PRO A 786 2.49 8.50 -20.79
C PRO A 786 1.75 7.71 -19.71
N GLU A 787 1.28 6.50 -20.04
CA GLU A 787 0.49 5.63 -19.17
C GLU A 787 1.33 4.60 -18.38
N GLY A 788 2.66 4.64 -18.51
CA GLY A 788 3.58 3.65 -17.97
C GLY A 788 4.30 4.11 -16.69
N ASN A 789 4.96 3.15 -16.02
CA ASN A 789 5.63 3.39 -14.74
C ASN A 789 6.75 4.44 -14.79
N ALA A 790 7.37 4.63 -15.96
CA ALA A 790 8.45 5.61 -16.17
C ALA A 790 7.95 6.87 -16.90
N SER A 791 6.65 7.15 -16.86
CA SER A 791 6.02 8.30 -17.52
C SER A 791 6.62 9.65 -17.09
N ASN A 792 6.94 9.78 -15.79
CA ASN A 792 7.58 10.96 -15.20
C ASN A 792 8.96 11.27 -15.80
N THR A 793 9.64 10.29 -16.38
CA THR A 793 10.94 10.51 -17.03
C THR A 793 10.81 11.38 -18.27
N GLY A 794 9.63 11.45 -18.89
CA GLY A 794 9.40 12.14 -20.17
C GLY A 794 9.99 11.43 -21.39
N LEU A 795 10.66 10.28 -21.21
CA LEU A 795 11.10 9.41 -22.30
C LEU A 795 9.92 8.56 -22.77
N LYS A 796 9.64 8.59 -24.07
CA LYS A 796 8.48 7.96 -24.70
C LYS A 796 8.94 7.18 -25.93
N LEU A 797 8.75 5.86 -25.91
CA LEU A 797 9.38 4.92 -26.84
C LEU A 797 8.37 4.13 -27.68
N GLU A 798 7.10 4.57 -27.72
CA GLU A 798 6.05 3.87 -28.44
C GLU A 798 6.34 3.86 -29.96
N TYR A 799 6.18 2.71 -30.62
CA TYR A 799 6.54 2.57 -32.03
C TYR A 799 5.79 3.52 -32.97
N TRP A 800 4.54 3.88 -32.65
CA TRP A 800 3.72 4.78 -33.47
C TRP A 800 4.06 6.26 -33.28
N ARG A 801 4.83 6.63 -32.25
CA ARG A 801 5.25 8.02 -32.03
C ARG A 801 6.29 8.42 -33.06
N GLY A 802 6.09 9.50 -33.82
CA GLY A 802 7.07 9.95 -34.80
C GLY A 802 8.32 10.49 -34.12
N TYR A 803 9.50 10.04 -34.54
CA TYR A 803 10.76 10.63 -34.05
C TYR A 803 10.89 12.10 -34.48
N GLY A 804 10.39 12.45 -35.66
CA GLY A 804 10.42 13.81 -36.18
C GLY A 804 9.40 14.77 -35.57
N ASP A 805 8.43 14.29 -34.79
CA ASP A 805 7.31 15.10 -34.29
C ASP A 805 7.78 16.22 -33.34
N ASP A 806 8.88 15.97 -32.62
CA ASP A 806 9.49 16.89 -31.66
C ASP A 806 11.03 16.94 -31.77
N ASN A 807 11.55 16.67 -32.97
CA ASN A 807 12.99 16.53 -33.23
C ASN A 807 13.69 15.46 -32.36
N GLY A 808 12.94 14.45 -31.91
CA GLY A 808 13.45 13.30 -31.16
C GLY A 808 13.55 13.54 -29.65
N TYR A 809 13.08 14.68 -29.15
CA TYR A 809 13.18 15.02 -27.73
C TYR A 809 12.48 13.98 -26.84
N SER A 810 11.26 13.56 -27.18
CA SER A 810 10.55 12.49 -26.46
C SER A 810 11.27 11.14 -26.55
N HIS A 811 12.10 10.92 -27.58
CA HIS A 811 12.93 9.71 -27.71
C HIS A 811 14.30 9.85 -27.03
N GLY A 812 14.54 10.93 -26.29
CA GLY A 812 15.73 11.16 -25.47
C GLY A 812 16.76 12.14 -26.06
N THR A 813 16.56 12.66 -27.27
CA THR A 813 17.56 13.51 -27.93
C THR A 813 17.81 14.81 -27.17
N CYS A 814 19.04 14.98 -26.68
CA CYS A 814 19.46 16.07 -25.81
C CYS A 814 18.54 16.28 -24.60
N LYS A 815 17.83 15.24 -24.19
CA LYS A 815 16.94 15.26 -23.04
C LYS A 815 17.75 14.90 -21.79
N GLN A 816 17.67 15.74 -20.77
CA GLN A 816 18.33 15.45 -19.49
C GLN A 816 17.59 14.30 -18.77
N PRO A 817 18.32 13.42 -18.07
CA PRO A 817 17.72 12.34 -17.30
C PRO A 817 17.04 12.90 -16.04
N VAL A 818 15.91 12.30 -15.65
CA VAL A 818 15.25 12.60 -14.36
C VAL A 818 15.83 11.74 -13.23
N ALA A 819 16.30 10.53 -13.55
CA ALA A 819 16.71 9.51 -12.58
C ALA A 819 18.07 8.88 -12.94
N TYR A 820 19.14 9.68 -13.01
CA TYR A 820 20.53 9.22 -13.18
C TYR A 820 21.43 9.99 -12.20
N GLY A 821 21.71 9.38 -11.03
CA GLY A 821 22.27 10.05 -9.86
C GLY A 821 23.80 9.98 -9.68
N GLY A 822 24.55 9.40 -10.61
CA GLY A 822 26.00 9.26 -10.45
C GLY A 822 26.72 8.88 -11.74
N GLY A 823 27.39 9.84 -12.38
CA GLY A 823 28.24 9.60 -13.55
C GLY A 823 28.56 10.88 -14.33
N SER A 824 29.32 10.75 -15.43
CA SER A 824 29.72 11.88 -16.30
C SER A 824 28.83 12.09 -17.53
N LEU A 825 27.77 11.29 -17.69
CA LEU A 825 26.84 11.36 -18.83
C LEU A 825 25.71 12.35 -18.51
N GLY A 826 25.36 13.21 -19.47
CA GLY A 826 24.42 14.31 -19.25
C GLY A 826 23.05 14.16 -19.91
N TYR A 827 22.89 13.27 -20.89
CA TYR A 827 21.65 13.19 -21.68
C TYR A 827 21.26 11.75 -22.02
N ASP A 828 19.95 11.51 -22.12
CA ASP A 828 19.37 10.21 -22.47
C ASP A 828 19.95 9.71 -23.80
N VAL A 829 19.91 10.57 -24.83
CA VAL A 829 20.53 10.36 -26.14
C VAL A 829 21.30 11.60 -26.56
N VAL A 830 22.58 11.43 -26.91
CA VAL A 830 23.41 12.45 -27.55
C VAL A 830 23.59 12.03 -29.02
N PRO A 831 22.90 12.67 -29.98
CA PRO A 831 23.00 12.30 -31.38
C PRO A 831 24.45 12.27 -31.85
N THR A 832 24.79 11.28 -32.68
CA THR A 832 26.15 10.98 -33.17
C THR A 832 27.14 10.45 -32.13
N LYS A 833 26.77 10.38 -30.84
CA LYS A 833 27.67 10.01 -29.73
C LYS A 833 27.04 8.93 -28.83
N PRO A 834 26.92 7.68 -29.29
CA PRO A 834 26.34 6.59 -28.49
C PRO A 834 27.06 6.37 -27.15
N ASP A 835 28.39 6.43 -27.11
CA ASP A 835 29.17 6.28 -25.87
C ASP A 835 28.95 7.41 -24.85
N SER A 836 28.37 8.53 -25.29
CA SER A 836 27.98 9.65 -24.42
C SER A 836 26.50 9.65 -24.07
N SER A 837 25.75 8.62 -24.46
CA SER A 837 24.30 8.52 -24.30
C SER A 837 23.93 7.55 -23.18
N ILE A 838 23.11 8.01 -22.23
CA ILE A 838 22.68 7.21 -21.07
C ILE A 838 21.90 5.97 -21.52
N MET A 839 21.03 6.08 -22.52
CA MET A 839 20.24 4.94 -23.02
C MET A 839 21.13 3.76 -23.44
N HIS A 840 22.17 4.02 -24.23
CA HIS A 840 23.11 3.01 -24.68
C HIS A 840 23.89 2.39 -23.51
N PHE A 841 24.40 3.24 -22.60
CA PHE A 841 25.09 2.78 -21.38
C PHE A 841 24.20 1.85 -20.53
N ARG A 842 22.95 2.24 -20.27
CA ARG A 842 22.03 1.47 -19.44
C ARG A 842 21.63 0.14 -20.07
N MET A 843 21.48 0.09 -21.39
CA MET A 843 21.21 -1.15 -22.11
C MET A 843 22.39 -2.14 -22.06
N ALA A 844 23.62 -1.62 -22.00
CA ALA A 844 24.83 -2.41 -21.89
C ALA A 844 25.15 -2.85 -20.45
N SER A 845 24.69 -2.10 -19.44
CA SER A 845 24.96 -2.40 -18.03
C SER A 845 24.16 -3.62 -17.53
N THR A 846 24.77 -4.39 -16.64
CA THR A 846 24.11 -5.46 -15.87
C THR A 846 23.96 -5.11 -14.38
N GLU A 847 24.50 -3.96 -13.96
CA GLU A 847 24.42 -3.47 -12.59
C GLU A 847 22.98 -3.07 -12.23
N PRO A 848 22.40 -3.55 -11.11
CA PRO A 848 20.99 -3.35 -10.77
C PRO A 848 20.47 -1.90 -10.78
N GLY A 849 21.32 -0.91 -10.49
CA GLY A 849 20.93 0.52 -10.52
C GLY A 849 21.10 1.23 -11.87
N ASP A 850 21.80 0.60 -12.81
CA ASP A 850 22.09 1.19 -14.13
C ASP A 850 21.44 0.41 -15.28
N ARG A 851 21.13 -0.87 -15.10
CA ARG A 851 20.64 -1.73 -16.19
C ARG A 851 19.24 -1.33 -16.65
N MET A 852 19.02 -1.37 -17.95
CA MET A 852 17.69 -1.25 -18.57
C MET A 852 17.46 -2.36 -19.60
N PRO A 853 16.31 -3.06 -19.56
CA PRO A 853 15.27 -3.00 -18.53
C PRO A 853 15.77 -3.45 -17.14
N GLU A 854 15.17 -2.89 -16.07
CA GLU A 854 15.56 -3.13 -14.67
C GLU A 854 15.26 -4.57 -14.19
N ILE A 855 14.22 -5.18 -14.77
CA ILE A 855 13.75 -6.53 -14.47
C ILE A 855 13.57 -7.37 -15.74
N GLY A 856 13.61 -8.69 -15.60
CA GLY A 856 13.41 -9.63 -16.71
C GLY A 856 14.66 -9.92 -17.55
N ARG A 857 15.84 -9.46 -17.10
CA ARG A 857 17.15 -9.87 -17.62
C ARG A 857 18.24 -9.75 -16.56
N SER A 858 19.28 -10.57 -16.72
CA SER A 858 20.55 -10.53 -16.01
C SER A 858 21.74 -10.31 -16.95
N LEU A 859 21.59 -10.62 -18.24
CA LEU A 859 22.60 -10.38 -19.28
C LEU A 859 22.30 -9.12 -20.09
N ALA A 860 23.35 -8.54 -20.68
CA ALA A 860 23.20 -7.57 -21.74
C ALA A 860 22.86 -8.25 -23.07
N HIS A 861 21.87 -7.72 -23.80
CA HIS A 861 21.59 -8.14 -25.18
C HIS A 861 22.57 -7.43 -26.12
N GLU A 862 23.67 -8.09 -26.46
CA GLU A 862 24.75 -7.48 -27.25
C GLU A 862 24.26 -6.96 -28.60
N GLU A 863 23.35 -7.68 -29.24
CA GLU A 863 22.78 -7.33 -30.54
C GLU A 863 21.86 -6.11 -30.45
N GLY A 864 21.02 -6.05 -29.42
CA GLY A 864 20.18 -4.88 -29.13
C GLY A 864 21.00 -3.63 -28.79
N VAL A 865 22.09 -3.81 -28.03
CA VAL A 865 23.04 -2.72 -27.73
C VAL A 865 23.69 -2.22 -29.01
N ALA A 866 24.14 -3.11 -29.90
CA ALA A 866 24.72 -2.74 -31.19
C ALA A 866 23.72 -1.99 -32.10
N LEU A 867 22.45 -2.42 -32.12
CA LEU A 867 21.37 -1.75 -32.86
C LEU A 867 21.18 -0.30 -32.38
N ILE A 868 21.07 -0.09 -31.07
CA ILE A 868 20.86 1.25 -30.50
C ILE A 868 22.12 2.11 -30.62
N HIS A 869 23.31 1.52 -30.52
CA HIS A 869 24.57 2.21 -30.80
C HIS A 869 24.60 2.77 -32.23
N GLU A 870 24.34 1.93 -33.24
CA GLU A 870 24.37 2.34 -34.65
C GLU A 870 23.25 3.34 -34.98
N TRP A 871 22.07 3.18 -34.35
CA TRP A 871 20.98 4.14 -34.46
C TRP A 871 21.39 5.53 -33.94
N ILE A 872 21.89 5.63 -32.70
CA ILE A 872 22.30 6.92 -32.10
C ILE A 872 23.42 7.58 -32.91
N LYS A 873 24.38 6.79 -33.37
CA LYS A 873 25.49 7.26 -34.22
C LYS A 873 25.02 7.92 -35.52
N ARG A 874 23.90 7.47 -36.08
CA ARG A 874 23.33 7.96 -37.35
C ARG A 874 22.19 8.97 -37.16
N LEU A 875 21.81 9.29 -35.92
CA LEU A 875 20.85 10.36 -35.67
C LEU A 875 21.38 11.70 -36.19
N PRO A 876 20.49 12.57 -36.72
CA PRO A 876 20.86 13.93 -37.11
C PRO A 876 21.53 14.67 -35.95
N ALA A 877 22.66 15.33 -36.21
CA ALA A 877 23.40 16.06 -35.19
C ALA A 877 22.51 17.13 -34.53
N ALA A 878 22.50 17.13 -33.19
CA ALA A 878 21.86 18.16 -32.38
C ALA A 878 22.87 18.72 -31.37
N ALA A 879 22.79 20.02 -31.09
CA ALA A 879 23.62 20.66 -30.07
C ALA A 879 22.92 20.54 -28.71
N CYS A 880 23.38 19.61 -27.88
CA CYS A 880 22.91 19.51 -26.50
C CYS A 880 23.61 20.59 -25.66
N SER A 881 22.89 21.64 -25.27
CA SER A 881 23.39 22.69 -24.38
C SER A 881 23.00 22.38 -22.93
N ASN A 882 23.98 22.47 -22.02
CA ASN A 882 23.73 22.38 -20.58
C ASN A 882 22.89 23.55 -20.10
#